data_AF-A0A6S7ICR7-F1
#
_entry.id   AF-A0A6S7ICR7-F1
#
_cell.length_a   1.000
_cell.length_b   1.000
_cell.length_c   1.000
_cell.angle_alpha   90.00
_cell.angle_beta   90.00
_cell.angle_gamma   90.00
#
_symmetry.space_group_name_H-M   'P 1'
#
loop_
_entity.id
_entity.type
_entity.pdbx_description
1 polymer ?
#
loop_
_entity_poly.entity_id
_entity_poly.type
_entity_poly.pdbx_seq_one_letter_code
_entity_poly.pdbx_strand_id
1 'polypeptide(L)'
;LFEGIECEFPCLYIYLLLNAWFSNDRNAIEKYSKMLDKTIMWDSHETGKRHEDEIDNIGVVPKYYYVPEFAIRDERKEPGSQEKMPASKEYVSLWDQSLYIIVKLLEADLIDIGHLDPLERHKGRSNLGHYGYINHRYSSFKVIESDLVVQVSLIAENRSLQATLATYGIHTQTPKQVEPIQIWPPSELVKVYKKLGVNKKLALSGRPTRPFGSLATSKIYRILGCTVLCYPIILDERDFYMSLDMSLLIDEFQRKLSFIRNNWNMRGRPTVCLLIRDNHTRGTHFQEFLDLMARLKRGECDGVKTRLGRLQTFISGSCIEHLDFLKDTGHVVSSKSSASSEQQVEEDFVFERIKEDSFSEQEVSVHTIADTTEEERLVVHKEKCFNKDELRLTSSEDLLQLLTKSEAMNKEVFILELLIKREGMKCVTPEGSLDELVHKLYLKAGRVQDWDVIRHCSGLLRKIVDSLAPAISTILVHGKVVTLGMFGHEERVVYEPLTPGAIEKILFEYCSPYDVREAVLQQEMLIYLASFISTNPDVYNGMLKIRVGWIVQEMKNLLERHFPNENIESVYTFPPSRVKALLWIVLTCEGRINGLDLAPRNVLEQRQLNGAMHRVPTGFYSMVWKILGRSDSGFELSRSSLPK
;
A
#
# COMPACT_ATOMS: atom_id res chain seq x y z
N LEU A 1 -6.85 38.65 -10.93
CA LEU A 1 -6.45 39.29 -12.21
C LEU A 1 -7.39 38.94 -13.37
N PHE A 2 -8.03 37.75 -13.37
CA PHE A 2 -8.81 37.21 -14.49
C PHE A 2 -10.34 37.22 -14.29
N GLU A 3 -10.84 37.75 -13.17
CA GLU A 3 -12.27 37.75 -12.86
C GLU A 3 -13.03 38.62 -13.88
N GLY A 4 -14.00 38.00 -14.58
CA GLY A 4 -14.82 38.62 -15.61
C GLY A 4 -14.16 38.70 -17.00
N ILE A 5 -13.06 37.99 -17.24
CA ILE A 5 -12.37 37.93 -18.55
C ILE A 5 -11.91 36.49 -18.82
N GLU A 6 -12.77 35.52 -18.50
CA GLU A 6 -12.43 34.10 -18.59
C GLU A 6 -12.32 33.65 -20.05
N CYS A 7 -11.23 32.94 -20.35
CA CYS A 7 -11.10 32.22 -21.61
C CYS A 7 -12.14 31.09 -21.69
N GLU A 8 -12.68 30.86 -22.88
CA GLU A 8 -13.55 29.71 -23.14
C GLU A 8 -12.73 28.54 -23.65
N PHE A 9 -13.02 27.34 -23.15
CA PHE A 9 -12.28 26.13 -23.48
C PHE A 9 -13.24 25.12 -24.11
N PRO A 10 -13.22 24.95 -25.44
CA PRO A 10 -14.10 23.98 -26.13
C PRO A 10 -13.97 22.56 -25.59
N CYS A 11 -12.78 22.19 -25.10
CA CYS A 11 -12.53 20.90 -24.48
C CYS A 11 -13.46 20.58 -23.30
N LEU A 12 -13.92 21.60 -22.55
CA LEU A 12 -14.88 21.41 -21.47
C LEU A 12 -16.24 20.92 -21.99
N TYR A 13 -16.70 21.44 -23.15
CA TYR A 13 -17.92 20.95 -23.79
C TYR A 13 -17.75 19.51 -24.28
N ILE A 14 -16.57 19.15 -24.81
CA ILE A 14 -16.26 17.77 -25.21
C ILE A 14 -16.32 16.82 -24.00
N TYR A 15 -15.76 17.21 -22.85
CA TYR A 15 -15.85 16.40 -21.63
C TYR A 15 -17.28 16.25 -21.12
N LEU A 16 -18.07 17.33 -21.13
CA LEU A 16 -19.47 17.29 -20.73
C LEU A 16 -20.31 16.41 -21.66
N LEU A 17 -20.02 16.46 -22.97
CA LEU A 17 -20.66 15.64 -23.99
C LEU A 17 -20.31 14.16 -23.83
N LEU A 18 -19.03 13.83 -23.64
CA LEU A 18 -18.60 12.46 -23.32
C LEU A 18 -19.27 11.94 -22.05
N ASN A 19 -19.30 12.75 -20.99
CA ASN A 19 -19.98 12.37 -19.75
C ASN A 19 -21.49 12.12 -19.96
N ALA A 20 -22.14 12.92 -20.80
CA ALA A 20 -23.53 12.73 -21.18
C ALA A 20 -23.75 11.42 -21.95
N TRP A 21 -22.83 11.06 -22.86
CA TRP A 21 -22.80 9.75 -23.52
C TRP A 21 -22.67 8.61 -22.50
N PHE A 22 -21.68 8.67 -21.61
CA PHE A 22 -21.50 7.67 -20.54
C PHE A 22 -22.71 7.56 -19.60
N SER A 23 -23.44 8.65 -19.38
CA SER A 23 -24.64 8.68 -18.53
C SER A 23 -25.93 8.36 -19.29
N ASN A 24 -25.86 8.20 -20.62
CA ASN A 24 -27.01 8.07 -21.52
C ASN A 24 -28.05 9.19 -21.39
N ASP A 25 -27.61 10.43 -21.11
CA ASP A 25 -28.46 11.61 -21.00
C ASP A 25 -28.59 12.30 -22.37
N ARG A 26 -29.65 11.95 -23.11
CA ARG A 26 -29.91 12.48 -24.45
C ARG A 26 -30.08 13.99 -24.49
N ASN A 27 -30.66 14.60 -23.45
CA ASN A 27 -30.87 16.05 -23.41
C ASN A 27 -29.54 16.79 -23.27
N ALA A 28 -28.65 16.27 -22.42
CA ALA A 28 -27.31 16.81 -22.25
C ALA A 28 -26.46 16.61 -23.52
N ILE A 29 -26.57 15.47 -24.20
CA ILE A 29 -25.89 15.20 -25.48
C ILE A 29 -26.26 16.28 -26.51
N GLU A 30 -27.56 16.50 -26.75
CA GLU A 30 -28.01 17.50 -27.73
C GLU A 30 -27.56 18.93 -27.35
N LYS A 31 -27.65 19.27 -26.06
CA LYS A 31 -27.25 20.59 -25.56
C LYS A 31 -25.77 20.85 -25.79
N TYR A 32 -24.91 19.94 -25.37
CA TYR A 32 -23.46 20.14 -25.46
C TYR A 32 -22.93 19.98 -26.88
N SER A 33 -23.54 19.13 -27.71
CA SER A 33 -23.21 19.03 -29.14
C SER A 33 -23.46 20.38 -29.85
N LYS A 34 -24.63 21.01 -29.62
CA LYS A 34 -24.94 22.36 -30.15
C LYS A 34 -24.01 23.46 -29.65
N MET A 35 -23.54 23.38 -28.41
CA MET A 35 -22.58 24.34 -27.86
C MET A 35 -21.19 24.16 -28.47
N LEU A 36 -20.78 22.90 -28.67
CA LEU A 36 -19.50 22.55 -29.26
C LEU A 36 -19.42 22.96 -30.74
N ASP A 37 -20.48 22.75 -31.52
CA ASP A 37 -20.55 23.15 -32.94
C ASP A 37 -20.30 24.64 -33.16
N LYS A 38 -20.66 25.50 -32.20
CA LYS A 38 -20.41 26.96 -32.25
C LYS A 38 -18.93 27.33 -32.04
N THR A 39 -18.16 26.44 -31.44
CA THR A 39 -16.75 26.66 -31.07
C THR A 39 -15.77 25.94 -31.98
N ILE A 40 -16.26 25.20 -32.97
CA ILE A 40 -15.43 24.49 -33.93
C ILE A 40 -15.11 25.43 -35.10
N MET A 41 -13.83 25.45 -35.49
CA MET A 41 -13.40 26.16 -36.68
C MET A 41 -13.54 25.23 -37.88
N TRP A 42 -14.34 25.63 -38.86
CA TRP A 42 -14.46 24.95 -40.13
C TRP A 42 -13.56 25.64 -41.15
N ASP A 43 -12.88 24.88 -41.99
CA ASP A 43 -12.10 25.48 -43.07
C ASP A 43 -13.08 26.06 -44.09
N SER A 44 -13.18 27.38 -44.12
CA SER A 44 -14.03 28.10 -45.07
C SER A 44 -13.35 28.03 -46.43
N HIS A 45 -13.96 27.32 -47.39
CA HIS A 45 -13.58 27.32 -48.80
C HIS A 45 -13.18 28.73 -49.27
N GLU A 46 -11.87 29.00 -49.41
CA GLU A 46 -11.39 30.18 -50.15
C GLU A 46 -11.46 29.97 -51.67
N THR A 47 -11.89 28.81 -52.16
CA THR A 47 -12.17 28.63 -53.58
C THR A 47 -13.44 27.83 -53.79
N GLY A 48 -14.42 28.44 -54.46
CA GLY A 48 -15.72 27.86 -54.80
C GLY A 48 -15.65 26.74 -55.84
N LYS A 49 -14.97 25.64 -55.51
CA LYS A 49 -15.03 24.38 -56.24
C LYS A 49 -15.31 23.27 -55.24
N ARG A 50 -16.57 22.82 -55.20
CA ARG A 50 -16.91 21.53 -54.59
C ARG A 50 -16.33 20.44 -55.50
N HIS A 51 -15.27 19.77 -55.07
CA HIS A 51 -14.88 18.51 -55.67
C HIS A 51 -15.71 17.39 -55.01
N GLU A 52 -16.36 16.54 -55.82
CA GLU A 52 -17.26 15.47 -55.37
C GLU A 52 -16.57 14.35 -54.55
N ASP A 53 -15.25 14.45 -54.35
CA ASP A 53 -14.41 13.48 -53.60
C ASP A 53 -13.83 14.07 -52.29
N GLU A 54 -14.28 15.24 -51.82
CA GLU A 54 -13.79 15.83 -50.57
C GLU A 54 -14.45 15.14 -49.36
N ILE A 55 -13.63 14.42 -48.57
CA ILE A 55 -13.97 13.95 -47.23
C ILE A 55 -14.52 15.14 -46.44
N ASP A 56 -15.72 15.00 -45.85
CA ASP A 56 -16.34 16.04 -45.03
C ASP A 56 -15.30 16.70 -44.12
N ASN A 57 -15.18 18.01 -44.26
CA ASN A 57 -14.13 18.81 -43.63
C ASN A 57 -14.12 18.55 -42.12
N ILE A 58 -13.08 17.90 -41.58
CA ILE A 58 -13.01 17.60 -40.15
C ILE A 58 -12.76 18.91 -39.42
N GLY A 59 -13.79 19.44 -38.76
CA GLY A 59 -13.70 20.67 -37.99
C GLY A 59 -12.54 20.65 -36.99
N VAL A 60 -11.84 21.78 -36.87
CA VAL A 60 -10.67 21.96 -36.00
C VAL A 60 -11.11 22.56 -34.68
N VAL A 61 -10.75 21.89 -33.58
CA VAL A 61 -11.02 22.36 -32.21
C VAL A 61 -9.87 23.26 -31.73
N PRO A 62 -10.11 24.57 -31.52
CA PRO A 62 -9.11 25.45 -30.93
C PRO A 62 -8.91 25.14 -29.45
N LYS A 63 -7.69 25.36 -28.94
CA LYS A 63 -7.33 25.08 -27.54
C LYS A 63 -8.14 25.93 -26.55
N TYR A 64 -8.33 27.21 -26.87
CA TYR A 64 -9.15 28.15 -26.09
C TYR A 64 -9.53 29.36 -26.96
N TYR A 65 -10.54 30.08 -26.51
CA TYR A 65 -10.95 31.38 -27.02
C TYR A 65 -10.63 32.46 -25.98
N TYR A 66 -10.01 33.55 -26.40
CA TYR A 66 -9.57 34.64 -25.53
C TYR A 66 -10.16 35.98 -25.96
N VAL A 67 -10.30 36.90 -25.01
CA VAL A 67 -10.69 38.29 -25.28
C VAL A 67 -9.45 39.05 -25.74
N PRO A 68 -9.47 39.69 -26.92
CA PRO A 68 -8.31 40.42 -27.42
C PRO A 68 -7.98 41.63 -26.54
N GLU A 69 -6.71 42.04 -26.52
CA GLU A 69 -6.18 43.03 -25.57
C GLU A 69 -6.98 44.35 -25.57
N PHE A 70 -7.42 44.79 -26.75
CA PHE A 70 -8.20 46.02 -26.91
C PHE A 70 -9.60 45.95 -26.28
N ALA A 71 -10.18 44.76 -26.12
CA ALA A 71 -11.55 44.55 -25.64
C ALA A 71 -11.63 44.18 -24.14
N ILE A 72 -10.48 43.94 -23.49
CA ILE A 72 -10.37 43.53 -22.08
C ILE A 72 -11.12 44.48 -21.12
N ARG A 73 -11.06 45.80 -21.38
CA ARG A 73 -11.66 46.80 -20.48
C ARG A 73 -13.18 46.79 -20.51
N ASP A 74 -13.77 46.51 -21.67
CA ASP A 74 -15.22 46.52 -21.85
C ASP A 74 -15.84 45.18 -21.44
N GLU A 75 -15.16 44.06 -21.71
CA GLU A 75 -15.52 42.76 -21.13
C GLU A 75 -15.55 42.81 -19.60
N ARG A 76 -14.57 43.48 -18.97
CA ARG A 76 -14.54 43.60 -17.50
C ARG A 76 -15.72 44.40 -16.93
N LYS A 77 -16.29 45.34 -17.70
CA LYS A 77 -17.46 46.11 -17.26
C LYS A 77 -18.75 45.30 -17.38
N GLU A 78 -18.88 44.52 -18.45
CA GLU A 78 -20.03 43.66 -18.74
C GLU A 78 -19.52 42.30 -19.28
N PRO A 79 -19.37 41.29 -18.40
CA PRO A 79 -18.84 39.99 -18.78
C PRO A 79 -19.69 39.28 -19.85
N GLY A 80 -19.04 38.73 -20.87
CA GLY A 80 -19.67 38.08 -22.02
C GLY A 80 -20.15 39.02 -23.12
N SER A 81 -19.76 40.30 -23.09
CA SER A 81 -20.17 41.30 -24.09
C SER A 81 -19.29 41.30 -25.34
N GLN A 82 -18.02 40.90 -25.23
CA GLN A 82 -17.04 40.99 -26.31
C GLN A 82 -16.90 39.67 -27.07
N GLU A 83 -16.61 39.77 -28.37
CA GLU A 83 -16.30 38.61 -29.21
C GLU A 83 -14.92 38.04 -28.85
N LYS A 84 -14.86 36.71 -28.65
CA LYS A 84 -13.62 36.02 -28.30
C LYS A 84 -12.95 35.46 -29.54
N MET A 85 -11.63 35.59 -29.62
CA MET A 85 -10.83 35.08 -30.74
C MET A 85 -10.23 33.72 -30.39
N PRO A 86 -10.20 32.75 -31.33
CA PRO A 86 -9.56 31.46 -31.10
C PRO A 86 -8.05 31.61 -30.98
N ALA A 87 -7.43 30.84 -30.08
CA ALA A 87 -5.99 30.69 -30.02
C ALA A 87 -5.46 30.11 -31.35
N SER A 88 -4.34 30.67 -31.85
CA SER A 88 -3.73 30.49 -33.18
C SER A 88 -4.14 29.23 -33.95
N LYS A 89 -4.52 29.44 -35.23
CA LYS A 89 -4.78 28.37 -36.22
C LYS A 89 -3.58 27.46 -36.49
N GLU A 90 -2.36 27.90 -36.17
CA GLU A 90 -1.11 27.18 -36.50
C GLU A 90 -0.90 25.92 -35.65
N TYR A 91 -1.57 25.79 -34.50
CA TYR A 91 -1.37 24.67 -33.58
C TYR A 91 -2.69 24.02 -33.20
N VAL A 92 -2.99 22.87 -33.82
CA VAL A 92 -4.12 22.02 -33.42
C VAL A 92 -3.83 21.42 -32.04
N SER A 93 -4.79 21.55 -31.12
CA SER A 93 -4.72 20.85 -29.84
C SER A 93 -4.99 19.37 -30.06
N LEU A 94 -3.92 18.57 -30.17
CA LEU A 94 -4.02 17.13 -30.45
C LEU A 94 -4.95 16.40 -29.48
N TRP A 95 -4.89 16.77 -28.20
CA TRP A 95 -5.76 16.19 -27.16
C TRP A 95 -7.23 16.50 -27.43
N ASP A 96 -7.57 17.78 -27.57
CA ASP A 96 -8.97 18.19 -27.76
C ASP A 96 -9.53 17.66 -29.08
N GLN A 97 -8.71 17.65 -30.14
CA GLN A 97 -9.09 17.11 -31.45
C GLN A 97 -9.32 15.59 -31.40
N SER A 98 -8.48 14.85 -30.68
CA SER A 98 -8.67 13.39 -30.53
C SER A 98 -9.94 13.04 -29.78
N LEU A 99 -10.27 13.78 -28.72
CA LEU A 99 -11.53 13.59 -27.99
C LEU A 99 -12.75 13.97 -28.84
N TYR A 100 -12.63 15.03 -29.65
CA TYR A 100 -13.67 15.41 -30.59
C TYR A 100 -13.96 14.30 -31.62
N ILE A 101 -12.91 13.69 -32.19
CA ILE A 101 -13.05 12.56 -33.10
C ILE A 101 -13.77 11.39 -32.41
N ILE A 102 -13.40 11.06 -31.16
CA ILE A 102 -14.07 10.01 -30.38
C ILE A 102 -15.56 10.30 -30.24
N VAL A 103 -15.94 11.55 -29.92
CA VAL A 103 -17.35 11.96 -29.85
C VAL A 103 -18.05 11.79 -31.19
N LYS A 104 -17.43 12.18 -32.31
CA LYS A 104 -18.03 12.01 -33.64
C LYS A 104 -18.18 10.54 -34.04
N LEU A 105 -17.25 9.68 -33.62
CA LEU A 105 -17.40 8.23 -33.78
C LEU A 105 -18.55 7.66 -32.94
N LEU A 106 -18.79 8.19 -31.73
CA LEU A 106 -19.95 7.82 -30.91
C LEU A 106 -21.26 8.31 -31.54
N GLU A 107 -21.33 9.56 -32.00
CA GLU A 107 -22.50 10.12 -32.68
C GLU A 107 -22.85 9.36 -33.97
N ALA A 108 -21.85 8.81 -34.66
CA ALA A 108 -22.02 8.00 -35.86
C ALA A 108 -22.25 6.50 -35.59
N ASP A 109 -22.41 6.09 -34.32
CA ASP A 109 -22.55 4.69 -33.89
C ASP A 109 -21.42 3.75 -34.38
N LEU A 110 -20.24 4.31 -34.68
CA LEU A 110 -19.05 3.55 -35.13
C LEU A 110 -18.29 2.92 -33.97
N ILE A 111 -18.41 3.51 -32.79
CA ILE A 111 -17.90 2.97 -31.53
C ILE A 111 -19.00 3.00 -30.48
N ASP A 112 -18.97 2.04 -29.55
CA ASP A 112 -19.86 1.99 -28.40
C ASP A 112 -19.08 2.36 -27.13
N ILE A 113 -19.80 2.77 -26.09
CA ILE A 113 -19.27 3.09 -24.76
C ILE A 113 -18.46 1.91 -24.21
N GLY A 114 -18.89 0.67 -24.48
CA GLY A 114 -18.17 -0.55 -24.09
C GLY A 114 -16.78 -0.70 -24.73
N HIS A 115 -16.53 -0.05 -25.88
CA HIS A 115 -15.20 -0.02 -26.50
C HIS A 115 -14.27 1.00 -25.82
N LEU A 116 -14.82 2.10 -25.29
CA LEU A 116 -14.07 3.13 -24.57
C LEU A 116 -13.82 2.76 -23.11
N ASP A 117 -14.79 2.12 -22.46
CA ASP A 117 -14.70 1.64 -21.07
C ASP A 117 -15.11 0.17 -20.99
N PRO A 118 -14.25 -0.77 -21.44
CA PRO A 118 -14.53 -2.20 -21.43
C PRO A 118 -14.67 -2.79 -20.02
N LEU A 119 -14.29 -2.03 -19.00
CA LEU A 119 -14.41 -2.40 -17.59
C LEU A 119 -15.63 -1.79 -16.90
N GLU A 120 -16.44 -1.00 -17.63
CA GLU A 120 -17.64 -0.31 -17.15
C GLU A 120 -17.42 0.50 -15.86
N ARG A 121 -16.24 1.10 -15.69
CA ARG A 121 -15.89 1.90 -14.50
C ARG A 121 -16.80 3.10 -14.31
N HIS A 122 -17.38 3.65 -15.39
CA HIS A 122 -18.32 4.78 -15.33
C HIS A 122 -19.62 4.46 -14.57
N LYS A 123 -20.05 3.20 -14.50
CA LYS A 123 -21.32 2.82 -13.85
C LYS A 123 -21.27 2.86 -12.32
N GLY A 124 -20.09 2.94 -11.72
CA GLY A 124 -19.93 3.10 -10.27
C GLY A 124 -20.40 1.90 -9.44
N ARG A 125 -20.14 1.96 -8.13
CA ARG A 125 -20.30 0.80 -7.23
C ARG A 125 -21.73 0.27 -7.16
N SER A 126 -22.73 1.15 -7.09
CA SER A 126 -24.13 0.79 -6.88
C SER A 126 -24.81 0.17 -8.11
N ASN A 127 -24.31 0.42 -9.34
CA ASN A 127 -24.84 -0.19 -10.56
C ASN A 127 -24.01 -1.38 -11.07
N LEU A 128 -22.85 -1.66 -10.45
CA LEU A 128 -22.07 -2.90 -10.66
C LEU A 128 -22.79 -4.16 -10.14
N GLY A 129 -24.05 -4.06 -9.72
CA GLY A 129 -24.98 -5.18 -9.52
C GLY A 129 -25.33 -6.00 -10.78
N HIS A 130 -24.51 -5.95 -11.83
CA HIS A 130 -24.74 -6.63 -13.10
C HIS A 130 -23.63 -7.65 -13.40
N TYR A 131 -23.68 -8.76 -12.67
CA TYR A 131 -23.16 -10.01 -13.20
C TYR A 131 -24.00 -10.43 -14.41
N GLY A 132 -23.50 -10.13 -15.61
CA GLY A 132 -23.99 -10.65 -16.88
C GLY A 132 -23.54 -9.75 -18.02
N TYR A 133 -22.48 -10.06 -18.78
CA TYR A 133 -22.69 -10.77 -20.04
C TYR A 133 -24.09 -11.40 -20.13
N ILE A 134 -25.00 -10.66 -20.76
CA ILE A 134 -26.32 -11.13 -21.16
C ILE A 134 -26.12 -12.25 -22.18
N ASN A 135 -25.97 -13.48 -21.69
CA ASN A 135 -26.34 -14.67 -22.46
C ASN A 135 -27.78 -15.00 -22.06
N HIS A 136 -28.72 -14.82 -23.00
CA HIS A 136 -30.17 -14.98 -22.86
C HIS A 136 -30.66 -16.41 -22.48
N ARG A 137 -29.88 -17.25 -21.79
CA ARG A 137 -30.23 -18.66 -21.56
C ARG A 137 -30.40 -19.11 -20.11
N TYR A 138 -30.09 -18.30 -19.10
CA TYR A 138 -30.29 -18.72 -17.71
C TYR A 138 -30.76 -17.57 -16.81
N SER A 139 -31.76 -17.86 -15.98
CA SER A 139 -32.45 -16.95 -15.06
C SER A 139 -31.49 -16.17 -14.15
N SER A 140 -31.59 -14.84 -14.16
CA SER A 140 -30.75 -13.92 -13.38
C SER A 140 -31.31 -13.71 -11.97
N PHE A 141 -30.70 -14.35 -10.97
CA PHE A 141 -30.89 -13.97 -9.57
C PHE A 141 -30.02 -12.74 -9.24
N LYS A 142 -30.65 -11.63 -8.84
CA LYS A 142 -29.98 -10.42 -8.35
C LYS A 142 -29.27 -10.72 -7.02
N VAL A 143 -27.93 -10.63 -6.99
CA VAL A 143 -27.15 -10.68 -5.75
C VAL A 143 -27.16 -9.27 -5.13
N ILE A 144 -27.86 -9.13 -4.01
CA ILE A 144 -27.93 -7.89 -3.22
C ILE A 144 -26.55 -7.61 -2.59
N GLU A 145 -26.12 -6.34 -2.55
CA GLU A 145 -24.84 -5.86 -1.96
C GLU A 145 -24.56 -6.38 -0.53
N SER A 146 -25.57 -6.86 0.19
CA SER A 146 -25.52 -7.30 1.59
C SER A 146 -25.02 -8.73 1.81
N ASP A 147 -24.70 -9.50 0.76
CA ASP A 147 -24.36 -10.93 0.89
C ASP A 147 -22.98 -11.34 0.36
N LEU A 148 -22.05 -10.40 0.17
CA LEU A 148 -20.67 -10.78 -0.12
C LEU A 148 -20.06 -11.49 1.10
N VAL A 149 -19.79 -12.78 0.93
CA VAL A 149 -19.13 -13.64 1.93
C VAL A 149 -17.68 -13.87 1.53
N VAL A 150 -16.75 -13.53 2.40
CA VAL A 150 -15.32 -13.80 2.20
C VAL A 150 -15.04 -15.26 2.57
N GLN A 151 -14.54 -16.04 1.62
CA GLN A 151 -14.15 -17.43 1.86
C GLN A 151 -12.76 -17.45 2.47
N VAL A 152 -12.56 -18.18 3.56
CA VAL A 152 -11.27 -18.30 4.24
C VAL A 152 -10.88 -19.77 4.31
N SER A 153 -9.71 -20.11 3.76
CA SER A 153 -9.14 -21.45 3.82
C SER A 153 -7.94 -21.45 4.76
N LEU A 154 -7.93 -22.39 5.72
CA LEU A 154 -6.90 -22.52 6.74
C LEU A 154 -5.87 -23.57 6.29
N ILE A 155 -4.64 -23.13 6.04
CA ILE A 155 -3.54 -24.00 5.63
C ILE A 155 -2.52 -24.08 6.75
N ALA A 156 -2.29 -25.27 7.31
CA ALA A 156 -1.20 -25.50 8.26
C ALA A 156 0.09 -25.84 7.51
N GLU A 157 1.21 -25.27 7.95
CA GLU A 157 2.53 -25.47 7.36
C GLU A 157 2.95 -26.94 7.31
N ASN A 158 2.70 -27.68 8.39
CA ASN A 158 3.09 -29.08 8.52
C ASN A 158 2.00 -29.93 9.22
N ARG A 159 2.17 -31.26 9.17
CA ARG A 159 1.21 -32.22 9.78
C ARG A 159 1.20 -32.18 11.30
N SER A 160 2.32 -31.84 11.93
CA SER A 160 2.43 -31.74 13.40
C SER A 160 1.52 -30.61 13.91
N LEU A 161 1.65 -29.43 13.31
CA LEU A 161 0.81 -28.26 13.56
C LEU A 161 -0.66 -28.54 13.26
N GLN A 162 -0.96 -29.23 12.16
CA GLN A 162 -2.33 -29.67 11.86
C GLN A 162 -2.92 -30.53 12.99
N ALA A 163 -2.16 -31.50 13.50
CA ALA A 163 -2.59 -32.36 14.59
C ALA A 163 -2.81 -31.56 15.89
N THR A 164 -1.91 -30.63 16.22
CA THR A 164 -2.05 -29.72 17.36
C THR A 164 -3.32 -28.89 17.25
N LEU A 165 -3.55 -28.21 16.12
CA LEU A 165 -4.74 -27.36 15.90
C LEU A 165 -6.05 -28.18 15.94
N ALA A 166 -6.00 -29.43 15.51
CA ALA A 166 -7.15 -30.33 15.58
C ALA A 166 -7.60 -30.62 17.02
N THR A 167 -6.67 -30.63 18.01
CA THR A 167 -7.03 -30.80 19.43
C THR A 167 -7.89 -29.64 19.96
N TYR A 168 -7.75 -28.44 19.38
CA TYR A 168 -8.57 -27.26 19.65
C TYR A 168 -9.82 -27.18 18.76
N GLY A 169 -10.12 -28.21 17.97
CA GLY A 169 -11.28 -28.26 17.07
C GLY A 169 -11.16 -27.37 15.82
N ILE A 170 -9.94 -26.92 15.49
CA ILE A 170 -9.62 -26.13 14.30
C ILE A 170 -9.21 -27.08 13.18
N HIS A 171 -10.01 -27.11 12.12
CA HIS A 171 -9.78 -27.98 10.98
C HIS A 171 -8.98 -27.23 9.90
N THR A 172 -7.76 -27.68 9.63
CA THR A 172 -6.86 -27.11 8.60
C THR A 172 -6.52 -28.14 7.53
N GLN A 173 -5.94 -27.70 6.41
CA GLN A 173 -5.34 -28.58 5.39
C GLN A 173 -3.84 -28.33 5.31
N THR A 174 -3.05 -29.33 4.94
CA THR A 174 -1.62 -29.12 4.62
C THR A 174 -1.42 -28.83 3.12
N PRO A 175 -0.31 -28.22 2.69
CA PRO A 175 -0.03 -28.01 1.27
C PRO A 175 -0.16 -29.27 0.41
N LYS A 176 0.29 -30.45 0.88
CA LYS A 176 0.11 -31.72 0.14
C LYS A 176 -1.36 -32.15 0.04
N GLN A 177 -2.20 -31.87 1.03
CA GLN A 177 -3.63 -32.21 0.99
C GLN A 177 -4.46 -31.28 0.08
N VAL A 178 -3.88 -30.15 -0.35
CA VAL A 178 -4.56 -29.14 -1.17
C VAL A 178 -4.30 -29.38 -2.67
N GLU A 179 -3.33 -30.24 -3.02
CA GLU A 179 -3.07 -30.64 -4.39
C GLU A 179 -4.36 -31.12 -5.11
N PRO A 180 -4.57 -30.73 -6.38
CA PRO A 180 -3.62 -30.12 -7.32
C PRO A 180 -3.46 -28.59 -7.21
N ILE A 181 -4.12 -27.95 -6.25
CA ILE A 181 -4.01 -26.50 -6.06
C ILE A 181 -2.70 -26.20 -5.34
N GLN A 182 -1.93 -25.26 -5.87
CA GLN A 182 -0.62 -24.89 -5.34
C GLN A 182 -0.74 -23.60 -4.52
N ILE A 183 -0.17 -23.61 -3.32
CA ILE A 183 -0.08 -22.40 -2.49
C ILE A 183 1.25 -21.71 -2.76
N TRP A 184 1.21 -20.47 -3.23
CA TRP A 184 2.38 -19.69 -3.60
C TRP A 184 2.60 -18.49 -2.67
N PRO A 185 3.87 -18.09 -2.44
CA PRO A 185 4.18 -16.76 -1.93
C PRO A 185 3.71 -15.68 -2.91
N PRO A 186 3.30 -14.49 -2.44
CA PRO A 186 3.00 -13.34 -3.29
C PRO A 186 4.14 -12.93 -4.23
N SER A 187 5.39 -13.14 -3.83
CA SER A 187 6.59 -12.81 -4.62
C SER A 187 6.65 -13.58 -5.93
N GLU A 188 6.19 -14.83 -5.98
CA GLU A 188 6.11 -15.63 -7.20
C GLU A 188 5.09 -15.06 -8.18
N LEU A 189 3.97 -14.53 -7.68
CA LEU A 189 3.00 -13.82 -8.52
C LEU A 189 3.63 -12.55 -9.13
N VAL A 190 4.50 -11.85 -8.40
CA VAL A 190 5.27 -10.71 -8.94
C VAL A 190 6.18 -11.15 -10.09
N LYS A 191 6.87 -12.29 -9.97
CA LYS A 191 7.71 -12.86 -11.04
C LYS A 191 6.89 -13.16 -12.30
N VAL A 192 5.71 -13.77 -12.15
CA VAL A 192 4.79 -14.04 -13.26
C VAL A 192 4.36 -12.75 -13.96
N TYR A 193 3.85 -11.79 -13.20
CA TYR A 193 3.33 -10.55 -13.78
C TYR A 193 4.41 -9.62 -14.30
N LYS A 194 5.68 -9.78 -13.93
CA LYS A 194 6.80 -9.06 -14.55
C LYS A 194 6.84 -9.29 -16.07
N LYS A 195 6.43 -10.48 -16.52
CA LYS A 195 6.36 -10.82 -17.96
C LYS A 195 5.16 -10.18 -18.68
N LEU A 196 4.17 -9.66 -17.95
CA LEU A 196 3.02 -8.98 -18.54
C LEU A 196 3.49 -7.69 -19.25
N GLY A 197 3.16 -7.58 -20.54
CA GLY A 197 3.49 -6.41 -21.36
C GLY A 197 4.93 -6.34 -21.83
N VAL A 198 5.72 -7.42 -21.67
CA VAL A 198 7.07 -7.49 -22.26
C VAL A 198 6.97 -7.51 -23.77
N ASN A 199 7.63 -6.56 -24.44
CA ASN A 199 7.72 -6.52 -25.89
C ASN A 199 9.14 -6.10 -26.31
N LYS A 200 9.92 -7.09 -26.78
CA LYS A 200 11.32 -6.86 -27.20
C LYS A 200 11.43 -5.88 -28.37
N LYS A 201 10.48 -5.87 -29.31
CA LYS A 201 10.50 -4.97 -30.48
C LYS A 201 10.29 -3.50 -30.07
N LEU A 202 9.46 -3.27 -29.06
CA LEU A 202 9.16 -1.95 -28.52
C LEU A 202 10.04 -1.56 -27.31
N ALA A 203 11.07 -2.36 -26.99
CA ALA A 203 11.91 -2.20 -25.81
C ALA A 203 11.12 -2.10 -24.48
N LEU A 204 9.92 -2.68 -24.41
CA LEU A 204 9.11 -2.71 -23.20
C LEU A 204 9.56 -3.86 -22.29
N SER A 205 10.01 -3.52 -21.09
CA SER A 205 10.54 -4.46 -20.09
C SER A 205 9.44 -5.15 -19.24
N GLY A 206 8.17 -4.81 -19.47
CA GLY A 206 7.01 -5.37 -18.77
C GLY A 206 6.63 -4.62 -17.51
N ARG A 207 5.85 -5.27 -16.63
CA ARG A 207 5.36 -4.67 -15.39
C ARG A 207 6.52 -4.53 -14.37
N PRO A 208 6.68 -3.35 -13.73
CA PRO A 208 7.62 -3.18 -12.62
C PRO A 208 7.37 -4.17 -11.47
N THR A 209 8.43 -4.56 -10.76
CA THR A 209 8.36 -5.46 -9.60
C THR A 209 7.72 -4.74 -8.41
N ARG A 210 6.40 -4.79 -8.34
CA ARG A 210 5.60 -4.25 -7.24
C ARG A 210 4.80 -5.37 -6.56
N PRO A 211 4.74 -5.38 -5.22
CA PRO A 211 4.00 -6.40 -4.48
C PRO A 211 2.51 -6.33 -4.80
N PHE A 212 1.83 -7.46 -4.67
CA PHE A 212 0.40 -7.56 -4.88
C PHE A 212 -0.38 -7.25 -3.59
N GLY A 213 -1.44 -6.46 -3.74
CA GLY A 213 -2.36 -6.17 -2.65
C GLY A 213 -3.35 -7.30 -2.38
N SER A 214 -4.14 -7.15 -1.33
CA SER A 214 -5.02 -8.20 -0.81
C SER A 214 -6.15 -8.60 -1.76
N LEU A 215 -6.58 -7.71 -2.66
CA LEU A 215 -7.56 -8.07 -3.70
C LEU A 215 -6.98 -9.07 -4.70
N ALA A 216 -5.70 -8.94 -5.04
CA ALA A 216 -5.04 -9.85 -5.98
C ALA A 216 -4.74 -11.20 -5.32
N THR A 217 -4.22 -11.20 -4.08
CA THR A 217 -3.96 -12.45 -3.34
C THR A 217 -5.23 -13.21 -2.98
N SER A 218 -6.41 -12.57 -3.01
CA SER A 218 -7.69 -13.23 -2.73
C SER A 218 -8.37 -13.84 -3.96
N LYS A 219 -7.64 -13.94 -5.09
CA LYS A 219 -8.07 -14.62 -6.31
C LYS A 219 -7.40 -15.98 -6.43
N ILE A 220 -8.05 -16.88 -7.15
CA ILE A 220 -7.43 -18.11 -7.64
C ILE A 220 -6.92 -17.84 -9.05
N TYR A 221 -5.68 -18.25 -9.34
CA TYR A 221 -5.05 -18.06 -10.63
C TYR A 221 -4.95 -19.37 -11.40
N ARG A 222 -5.15 -19.31 -12.72
CA ARG A 222 -4.82 -20.39 -13.65
C ARG A 222 -3.56 -19.99 -14.41
N ILE A 223 -2.45 -20.65 -14.09
CA ILE A 223 -1.11 -20.32 -14.61
C ILE A 223 -0.50 -21.58 -15.20
N LEU A 224 -0.22 -21.59 -16.52
CA LEU A 224 0.38 -22.74 -17.22
C LEU A 224 -0.32 -24.10 -16.91
N GLY A 225 -1.65 -24.09 -16.85
CA GLY A 225 -2.44 -25.29 -16.54
C GLY A 225 -2.48 -25.68 -15.05
N CYS A 226 -1.76 -24.98 -14.18
CA CYS A 226 -1.81 -25.13 -12.72
C CYS A 226 -2.85 -24.17 -12.11
N THR A 227 -3.50 -24.62 -11.04
CA THR A 227 -4.36 -23.76 -10.22
C THR A 227 -3.56 -23.29 -9.02
N VAL A 228 -3.49 -21.98 -8.80
CA VAL A 228 -2.62 -21.34 -7.82
C VAL A 228 -3.44 -20.44 -6.92
N LEU A 229 -3.16 -20.46 -5.62
CA LEU A 229 -3.67 -19.50 -4.64
C LEU A 229 -2.49 -18.88 -3.89
N CYS A 230 -2.50 -17.57 -3.70
CA CYS A 230 -1.48 -16.87 -2.92
C CYS A 230 -2.02 -16.53 -1.53
N TYR A 231 -1.18 -16.67 -0.49
CA TYR A 231 -1.51 -16.11 0.83
C TYR A 231 -1.21 -14.60 0.86
N PRO A 232 -1.86 -13.79 1.71
CA PRO A 232 -1.56 -12.37 1.83
C PRO A 232 -0.10 -12.11 2.29
N ILE A 233 0.52 -11.05 1.78
CA ILE A 233 1.92 -10.68 2.08
C ILE A 233 2.25 -10.52 3.57
N ILE A 234 1.26 -10.21 4.40
CA ILE A 234 1.46 -10.10 5.86
C ILE A 234 1.84 -11.44 6.51
N LEU A 235 1.46 -12.56 5.90
CA LEU A 235 1.81 -13.91 6.36
C LEU A 235 3.13 -14.40 5.73
N ASP A 236 3.80 -13.55 4.95
CA ASP A 236 5.12 -13.85 4.41
C ASP A 236 6.18 -13.38 5.41
N GLU A 237 6.90 -14.33 6.00
CA GLU A 237 7.89 -14.06 7.06
C GLU A 237 9.27 -13.72 6.50
N ARG A 238 9.34 -13.25 5.26
CA ARG A 238 10.62 -12.96 4.62
C ARG A 238 11.16 -11.63 5.17
N ASP A 239 12.39 -11.71 5.68
CA ASP A 239 13.18 -10.66 6.36
C ASP A 239 12.67 -10.10 7.71
N PHE A 240 11.41 -9.63 7.82
CA PHE A 240 11.05 -8.56 8.79
C PHE A 240 10.14 -8.98 9.96
N TYR A 241 10.47 -8.53 11.18
CA TYR A 241 9.94 -9.04 12.47
C TYR A 241 8.50 -8.71 12.84
N MET A 242 7.79 -7.82 12.12
CA MET A 242 6.43 -7.41 12.52
C MET A 242 5.44 -8.57 12.58
N SER A 243 5.66 -9.63 11.79
CA SER A 243 4.85 -10.84 11.83
C SER A 243 5.00 -11.65 13.13
N LEU A 244 6.01 -11.37 13.96
CA LEU A 244 6.18 -12.04 15.26
C LEU A 244 5.16 -11.56 16.31
N ASP A 245 4.49 -10.42 16.08
CA ASP A 245 3.43 -9.92 16.95
C ASP A 245 2.06 -10.43 16.48
N MET A 246 1.53 -11.42 17.20
CA MET A 246 0.25 -12.05 16.85
C MET A 246 -0.95 -11.10 16.96
N SER A 247 -0.95 -10.19 17.94
CA SER A 247 -2.03 -9.21 18.09
C SER A 247 -2.06 -8.27 16.88
N LEU A 248 -0.88 -7.85 16.39
CA LEU A 248 -0.77 -7.06 15.16
C LEU A 248 -1.26 -7.84 13.94
N LEU A 249 -0.82 -9.10 13.78
CA LEU A 249 -1.23 -9.95 12.66
C LEU A 249 -2.75 -10.15 12.61
N ILE A 250 -3.39 -10.42 13.75
CA ILE A 250 -4.85 -10.61 13.85
C ILE A 250 -5.58 -9.33 13.46
N ASP A 251 -5.14 -8.19 13.99
CA ASP A 251 -5.72 -6.87 13.72
C ASP A 251 -5.60 -6.47 12.24
N GLU A 252 -4.44 -6.70 11.62
CA GLU A 252 -4.26 -6.47 10.19
C GLU A 252 -5.06 -7.44 9.33
N PHE A 253 -5.10 -8.72 9.68
CA PHE A 253 -5.93 -9.69 8.98
C PHE A 253 -7.40 -9.28 8.98
N GLN A 254 -7.91 -8.76 10.11
CA GLN A 254 -9.27 -8.25 10.23
C GLN A 254 -9.53 -7.04 9.33
N ARG A 255 -8.70 -5.98 9.39
CA ARG A 255 -8.88 -4.84 8.46
C ARG A 255 -8.63 -5.23 6.99
N LYS A 256 -7.86 -6.28 6.69
CA LYS A 256 -7.73 -6.84 5.33
C LYS A 256 -9.03 -7.51 4.87
N LEU A 257 -9.71 -8.27 5.74
CA LEU A 257 -11.03 -8.83 5.44
C LEU A 257 -12.05 -7.71 5.17
N SER A 258 -12.07 -6.67 6.00
CA SER A 258 -12.94 -5.50 5.82
C SER A 258 -12.62 -4.74 4.54
N PHE A 259 -11.33 -4.56 4.24
CA PHE A 259 -10.89 -3.96 2.98
C PHE A 259 -11.33 -4.78 1.76
N ILE A 260 -11.19 -6.10 1.79
CA ILE A 260 -11.66 -6.98 0.71
C ILE A 260 -13.18 -6.85 0.57
N ARG A 261 -13.92 -6.96 1.67
CA ARG A 261 -15.39 -6.85 1.68
C ARG A 261 -15.89 -5.54 1.06
N ASN A 262 -15.20 -4.44 1.33
CA ASN A 262 -15.59 -3.10 0.88
C ASN A 262 -15.10 -2.75 -0.52
N ASN A 263 -14.10 -3.45 -1.07
CA ASN A 263 -13.48 -3.11 -2.34
C ASN A 263 -13.54 -4.22 -3.39
N TRP A 264 -14.17 -5.36 -3.09
CA TRP A 264 -14.35 -6.44 -4.05
C TRP A 264 -15.44 -6.12 -5.07
N ASN A 265 -15.03 -5.99 -6.32
CA ASN A 265 -15.93 -5.72 -7.47
C ASN A 265 -15.75 -6.74 -8.60
N MET A 266 -15.06 -7.85 -8.34
CA MET A 266 -14.70 -8.85 -9.35
C MET A 266 -15.66 -10.02 -9.34
N ARG A 267 -15.68 -10.77 -10.45
CA ARG A 267 -16.57 -11.92 -10.60
C ARG A 267 -16.16 -13.10 -9.70
N GLY A 268 -17.10 -13.59 -8.89
CA GLY A 268 -16.87 -14.67 -7.93
C GLY A 268 -16.53 -14.14 -6.53
N ARG A 269 -16.55 -15.04 -5.54
CA ARG A 269 -16.27 -14.70 -4.14
C ARG A 269 -14.76 -14.58 -3.90
N PRO A 270 -14.31 -13.66 -3.04
CA PRO A 270 -12.91 -13.61 -2.63
C PRO A 270 -12.55 -14.83 -1.79
N THR A 271 -11.41 -15.44 -2.08
CA THR A 271 -10.89 -16.61 -1.35
C THR A 271 -9.54 -16.27 -0.74
N VAL A 272 -9.51 -16.13 0.58
CA VAL A 272 -8.32 -15.79 1.35
C VAL A 272 -7.68 -17.06 1.89
N CYS A 273 -6.38 -17.23 1.65
CA CYS A 273 -5.56 -18.27 2.27
C CYS A 273 -4.93 -17.75 3.55
N LEU A 274 -5.27 -18.33 4.70
CA LEU A 274 -4.59 -18.09 5.97
C LEU A 274 -3.57 -19.22 6.19
N LEU A 275 -2.30 -18.93 5.93
CA LEU A 275 -1.18 -19.82 6.23
C LEU A 275 -0.86 -19.73 7.72
N ILE A 276 -0.94 -20.85 8.43
CA ILE A 276 -0.67 -20.97 9.87
C ILE A 276 0.65 -21.72 10.02
N ARG A 277 1.56 -21.13 10.79
CA ARG A 277 2.90 -21.65 11.12
C ARG A 277 3.01 -21.92 12.62
N ASP A 278 4.08 -22.61 13.01
CA ASP A 278 4.26 -23.04 14.41
C ASP A 278 4.38 -21.85 15.38
N ASN A 279 5.05 -20.76 14.97
CA ASN A 279 5.17 -19.54 15.78
C ASN A 279 3.82 -18.88 16.12
N HIS A 280 2.82 -18.98 15.25
CA HIS A 280 1.46 -18.46 15.51
C HIS A 280 0.75 -19.20 16.66
N THR A 281 1.23 -20.39 17.01
CA THR A 281 0.67 -21.22 18.09
C THR A 281 1.45 -21.13 19.40
N ARG A 282 2.51 -20.31 19.44
CA ARG A 282 3.38 -20.16 20.60
C ARG A 282 3.08 -18.86 21.36
N GLY A 283 3.36 -18.87 22.66
CA GLY A 283 3.36 -17.67 23.51
C GLY A 283 2.02 -17.32 24.15
N THR A 284 2.01 -16.18 24.84
CA THR A 284 0.89 -15.63 25.63
C THR A 284 -0.33 -15.27 24.77
N HIS A 285 -0.12 -14.94 23.49
CA HIS A 285 -1.17 -14.50 22.57
C HIS A 285 -1.86 -15.64 21.81
N PHE A 286 -1.55 -16.91 22.13
CA PHE A 286 -2.24 -18.05 21.50
C PHE A 286 -3.76 -18.02 21.76
N GLN A 287 -4.19 -17.50 22.91
CA GLN A 287 -5.62 -17.33 23.19
C GLN A 287 -6.30 -16.37 22.21
N GLU A 288 -5.67 -15.25 21.86
CA GLU A 288 -6.21 -14.30 20.88
C GLU A 288 -6.34 -14.95 19.49
N PHE A 289 -5.39 -15.81 19.13
CA PHE A 289 -5.46 -16.60 17.90
C PHE A 289 -6.65 -17.57 17.92
N LEU A 290 -6.88 -18.28 19.03
CA LEU A 290 -8.05 -19.14 19.19
C LEU A 290 -9.36 -18.33 19.09
N ASP A 291 -9.41 -17.12 19.65
CA ASP A 291 -10.56 -16.23 19.55
C ASP A 291 -10.82 -15.76 18.11
N LEU A 292 -9.77 -15.51 17.32
CA LEU A 292 -9.90 -15.27 15.88
C LEU A 292 -10.49 -16.50 15.17
N MET A 293 -9.97 -17.70 15.45
CA MET A 293 -10.48 -18.94 14.84
C MET A 293 -11.95 -19.19 15.20
N ALA A 294 -12.34 -18.90 16.46
CA ALA A 294 -13.72 -18.99 16.90
C ALA A 294 -14.64 -17.99 16.18
N ARG A 295 -14.18 -16.74 15.97
CA ARG A 295 -14.91 -15.73 15.17
C ARG A 295 -15.13 -16.20 13.73
N LEU A 296 -14.07 -16.64 13.06
CA LEU A 296 -14.15 -17.16 11.70
C LEU A 296 -15.09 -18.37 11.58
N LYS A 297 -15.10 -19.26 12.59
CA LYS A 297 -16.00 -20.42 12.67
C LYS A 297 -17.46 -20.05 12.88
N ARG A 298 -17.76 -18.98 13.62
CA ARG A 298 -19.11 -18.42 13.76
C ARG A 298 -19.64 -17.82 12.45
N GLY A 299 -18.77 -17.54 11.49
CA GLY A 299 -19.14 -17.01 10.18
C GLY A 299 -19.14 -15.48 10.11
N GLU A 300 -18.62 -14.80 11.13
CA GLU A 300 -18.50 -13.36 11.17
C GLU A 300 -17.22 -12.93 11.90
N CYS A 301 -16.47 -12.03 11.26
CA CYS A 301 -15.25 -11.45 11.81
C CYS A 301 -15.27 -9.94 11.59
N ASP A 302 -15.42 -9.16 12.68
CA ASP A 302 -15.41 -7.70 12.66
C ASP A 302 -16.42 -7.07 11.67
N GLY A 303 -17.67 -7.56 11.69
CA GLY A 303 -18.73 -7.13 10.77
C GLY A 303 -18.63 -7.69 9.35
N VAL A 304 -17.59 -8.47 9.04
CA VAL A 304 -17.43 -9.15 7.75
C VAL A 304 -17.97 -10.58 7.83
N LYS A 305 -18.93 -10.91 6.96
CA LYS A 305 -19.40 -12.29 6.78
C LYS A 305 -18.28 -13.16 6.21
N THR A 306 -17.88 -14.18 6.93
CA THR A 306 -16.81 -15.11 6.53
C THR A 306 -17.35 -16.53 6.40
N ARG A 307 -16.79 -17.33 5.48
CA ARG A 307 -17.07 -18.76 5.39
C ARG A 307 -15.76 -19.54 5.46
N LEU A 308 -15.59 -20.31 6.52
CA LEU A 308 -14.52 -21.30 6.62
C LEU A 308 -14.86 -22.57 5.82
N GLY A 309 -13.85 -23.16 5.20
CA GLY A 309 -14.04 -24.38 4.40
C GLY A 309 -12.76 -24.85 3.73
N ARG A 310 -12.86 -26.03 3.11
CA ARG A 310 -11.74 -26.62 2.36
C ARG A 310 -11.55 -25.90 1.04
N LEU A 311 -10.31 -25.73 0.60
CA LEU A 311 -10.02 -24.95 -0.60
C LEU A 311 -10.70 -25.54 -1.85
N GLN A 312 -10.74 -26.87 -1.97
CA GLN A 312 -11.38 -27.53 -3.11
C GLN A 312 -12.89 -27.22 -3.22
N THR A 313 -13.55 -26.96 -2.09
CA THR A 313 -14.99 -26.64 -2.07
C THR A 313 -15.28 -25.21 -2.51
N PHE A 314 -14.28 -24.32 -2.49
CA PHE A 314 -14.46 -22.92 -2.83
C PHE A 314 -14.29 -22.63 -4.32
N ILE A 315 -13.49 -23.42 -5.05
CA ILE A 315 -13.13 -23.18 -6.46
C ILE A 315 -14.33 -22.80 -7.32
N SER A 316 -15.45 -23.51 -7.20
CA SER A 316 -16.65 -23.28 -8.03
C SER A 316 -17.30 -21.91 -7.84
N GLY A 317 -17.14 -21.30 -6.65
CA GLY A 317 -17.69 -20.00 -6.31
C GLY A 317 -16.64 -18.88 -6.23
N SER A 318 -15.36 -19.19 -6.38
CA SER A 318 -14.24 -18.25 -6.26
C SER A 318 -14.06 -17.38 -7.51
N CYS A 319 -13.36 -16.25 -7.36
CA CYS A 319 -12.85 -15.50 -8.51
C CYS A 319 -11.62 -16.19 -9.09
N ILE A 320 -11.71 -16.59 -10.37
CA ILE A 320 -10.62 -17.25 -11.10
C ILE A 320 -10.11 -16.32 -12.20
N GLU A 321 -8.81 -16.04 -12.19
CA GLU A 321 -8.12 -15.23 -13.20
C GLU A 321 -7.15 -16.10 -14.02
N HIS A 322 -7.23 -16.00 -15.35
CA HIS A 322 -6.40 -16.78 -16.27
C HIS A 322 -5.22 -15.94 -16.75
N LEU A 323 -3.99 -16.43 -16.53
CA LEU A 323 -2.75 -15.76 -16.94
C LEU A 323 -2.18 -16.43 -18.19
N ASP A 324 -2.90 -16.31 -19.31
CA ASP A 324 -2.57 -16.98 -20.57
C ASP A 324 -1.39 -16.34 -21.34
N PHE A 325 -1.03 -15.09 -21.02
CA PHE A 325 0.06 -14.35 -21.69
C PHE A 325 1.45 -15.00 -21.54
N LEU A 326 1.60 -15.95 -20.62
CA LEU A 326 2.85 -16.70 -20.47
C LEU A 326 3.07 -17.70 -21.61
N LYS A 327 2.01 -18.15 -22.29
CA LYS A 327 2.10 -19.14 -23.38
C LYS A 327 2.92 -18.60 -24.56
N ASP A 328 2.78 -17.32 -24.87
CA ASP A 328 3.45 -16.68 -26.02
C ASP A 328 4.93 -16.36 -25.77
N THR A 329 5.37 -16.38 -24.50
CA THR A 329 6.81 -16.28 -24.18
C THR A 329 7.59 -17.57 -24.47
N GLY A 330 6.88 -18.67 -24.78
CA GLY A 330 7.42 -20.02 -25.00
C GLY A 330 7.79 -20.37 -26.44
N HIS A 331 8.15 -19.40 -27.30
CA HIS A 331 8.72 -19.69 -28.62
C HIS A 331 10.18 -20.23 -28.53
N VAL A 332 10.41 -21.30 -27.77
CA VAL A 332 11.51 -22.28 -27.97
C VAL A 332 11.04 -23.67 -27.52
N VAL A 333 9.81 -24.07 -27.86
CA VAL A 333 9.43 -25.50 -27.79
C VAL A 333 9.01 -25.94 -29.18
N SER A 334 10.00 -26.17 -30.04
CA SER A 334 9.85 -26.97 -31.24
C SER A 334 10.95 -28.01 -31.29
N SER A 335 10.57 -29.20 -30.85
CA SER A 335 11.05 -30.52 -31.22
C SER A 335 12.01 -30.56 -32.41
N LYS A 336 13.31 -30.78 -32.18
CA LYS A 336 14.11 -31.70 -33.00
C LYS A 336 15.14 -32.44 -32.15
N SER A 337 15.08 -33.76 -32.33
CA SER A 337 16.03 -34.78 -31.94
C SER A 337 17.46 -34.48 -32.43
N SER A 338 18.38 -34.29 -31.48
CA SER A 338 19.76 -34.77 -31.59
C SER A 338 20.43 -34.60 -30.24
N ALA A 339 20.91 -35.71 -29.70
CA ALA A 339 21.67 -35.76 -28.46
C ALA A 339 22.95 -34.94 -28.58
N SER A 340 23.09 -33.88 -27.79
CA SER A 340 24.23 -33.59 -26.91
C SER A 340 24.19 -32.14 -26.42
N SER A 341 24.41 -31.97 -25.12
CA SER A 341 24.88 -30.75 -24.44
C SER A 341 23.97 -29.51 -24.47
N GLU A 342 22.90 -29.48 -23.68
CA GLU A 342 22.33 -28.25 -23.14
C GLU A 342 21.81 -28.49 -21.71
N GLN A 343 22.56 -28.00 -20.70
CA GLN A 343 22.23 -28.08 -19.28
C GLN A 343 21.97 -26.69 -18.66
N GLN A 344 21.59 -25.69 -19.47
CA GLN A 344 21.56 -24.29 -19.02
C GLN A 344 20.28 -23.47 -19.31
N VAL A 345 19.14 -24.07 -19.67
CA VAL A 345 17.92 -23.28 -20.00
C VAL A 345 16.64 -23.72 -19.26
N GLU A 346 16.65 -24.80 -18.46
CA GLU A 346 15.43 -25.25 -17.75
C GLU A 346 15.16 -24.57 -16.39
N GLU A 347 16.05 -23.69 -15.89
CA GLU A 347 15.88 -23.05 -14.57
C GLU A 347 14.81 -21.93 -14.53
N ASP A 348 14.36 -21.42 -15.68
CA ASP A 348 13.55 -20.19 -15.76
C ASP A 348 12.06 -20.33 -15.34
N PHE A 349 11.58 -21.55 -15.04
CA PHE A 349 10.18 -21.81 -14.67
C PHE A 349 10.01 -22.58 -13.34
N VAL A 350 11.03 -22.61 -12.49
CA VAL A 350 10.90 -23.18 -11.13
C VAL A 350 10.31 -22.12 -10.21
N PHE A 351 8.98 -22.05 -10.17
CA PHE A 351 8.28 -21.22 -9.17
C PHE A 351 8.39 -21.86 -7.79
N GLU A 352 8.72 -21.03 -6.79
CA GLU A 352 8.82 -21.47 -5.41
C GLU A 352 7.43 -21.84 -4.87
N ARG A 353 7.31 -23.03 -4.33
CA ARG A 353 6.05 -23.54 -3.75
C ARG A 353 6.34 -23.87 -2.31
N ILE A 354 5.35 -23.65 -1.45
CA ILE A 354 5.41 -24.20 -0.10
C ILE A 354 5.35 -25.73 -0.25
N LYS A 355 6.50 -26.41 -0.14
CA LYS A 355 6.56 -27.86 0.00
C LYS A 355 6.64 -28.15 1.50
N GLU A 356 5.91 -29.17 1.96
CA GLU A 356 6.00 -29.61 3.37
C GLU A 356 7.45 -29.94 3.78
N ASP A 357 8.31 -30.32 2.82
CA ASP A 357 9.69 -30.74 3.06
C ASP A 357 10.70 -29.58 2.92
N SER A 358 10.25 -28.36 2.58
CA SER A 358 11.12 -27.17 2.49
C SER A 358 11.60 -26.66 3.85
N PHE A 359 10.96 -27.10 4.93
CA PHE A 359 11.15 -26.56 6.28
C PHE A 359 12.06 -27.44 7.17
N SER A 360 12.66 -28.50 6.60
CA SER A 360 13.41 -29.49 7.37
C SER A 360 14.95 -29.34 7.32
N GLU A 361 15.53 -28.41 6.55
CA GLU A 361 17.00 -28.35 6.42
C GLU A 361 17.68 -27.00 6.69
N GLN A 362 16.94 -25.89 6.82
CA GLN A 362 17.51 -24.63 7.31
C GLN A 362 16.53 -23.93 8.27
N GLU A 363 16.93 -23.90 9.55
CA GLU A 363 16.32 -23.19 10.68
C GLU A 363 14.90 -23.61 11.10
N VAL A 364 14.82 -24.52 12.08
CA VAL A 364 14.31 -24.32 13.45
C VAL A 364 14.21 -25.72 14.04
N SER A 365 15.23 -26.08 14.82
CA SER A 365 15.24 -27.33 15.58
C SER A 365 14.05 -27.40 16.54
N VAL A 366 13.20 -28.39 16.28
CA VAL A 366 12.35 -29.18 17.18
C VAL A 366 12.42 -28.80 18.67
N HIS A 367 11.36 -28.17 19.17
CA HIS A 367 10.90 -28.35 20.56
C HIS A 367 9.37 -28.41 20.59
N THR A 368 8.86 -29.47 21.22
CA THR A 368 7.46 -29.76 21.48
C THR A 368 6.84 -28.74 22.43
N ILE A 369 5.52 -28.53 22.31
CA ILE A 369 4.66 -27.64 23.13
C ILE A 369 4.77 -27.91 24.65
N ALA A 370 5.41 -29.01 25.06
CA ALA A 370 5.48 -29.47 26.44
C ALA A 370 6.69 -28.98 27.26
N ASP A 371 7.73 -28.38 26.64
CA ASP A 371 8.99 -28.07 27.36
C ASP A 371 9.19 -26.58 27.68
N THR A 372 8.15 -25.75 27.62
CA THR A 372 8.23 -24.40 28.21
C THR A 372 7.91 -24.50 29.71
N THR A 373 8.93 -24.76 30.52
CA THR A 373 8.84 -24.56 31.96
C THR A 373 8.33 -23.16 32.25
N GLU A 374 7.53 -23.01 33.31
CA GLU A 374 6.89 -21.73 33.70
C GLU A 374 7.87 -20.57 33.92
N GLU A 375 9.18 -20.84 33.95
CA GLU A 375 10.26 -19.85 34.12
C GLU A 375 10.53 -19.00 32.88
N GLU A 376 10.16 -19.43 31.67
CA GLU A 376 10.32 -18.62 30.45
C GLU A 376 9.15 -17.65 30.19
N ARG A 377 8.09 -17.70 31.02
CA ARG A 377 6.79 -17.08 30.70
C ARG A 377 6.62 -15.60 31.03
N LEU A 378 7.58 -14.93 31.65
CA LEU A 378 7.46 -13.49 31.99
C LEU A 378 8.84 -12.95 32.39
N VAL A 379 9.84 -13.09 31.52
CA VAL A 379 11.06 -12.32 31.74
C VAL A 379 10.78 -10.90 31.27
N VAL A 380 10.27 -10.08 32.19
CA VAL A 380 10.57 -8.65 32.20
C VAL A 380 12.09 -8.59 32.26
N HIS A 381 12.74 -8.60 31.10
CA HIS A 381 14.17 -8.38 31.00
C HIS A 381 14.39 -6.94 31.42
N LYS A 382 14.57 -6.75 32.73
CA LYS A 382 15.12 -5.53 33.29
C LYS A 382 16.39 -5.26 32.51
N GLU A 383 16.41 -4.17 31.74
CA GLU A 383 17.64 -3.65 31.17
C GLU A 383 18.67 -3.65 32.30
N LYS A 384 19.73 -4.46 32.18
CA LYS A 384 20.92 -4.21 32.99
C LYS A 384 21.45 -2.90 32.45
N CYS A 385 21.15 -1.79 33.12
CA CYS A 385 21.69 -0.48 32.74
C CYS A 385 23.22 -0.60 32.71
N PHE A 386 23.80 -0.38 31.54
CA PHE A 386 25.23 -0.30 31.34
C PHE A 386 25.59 1.12 30.92
N ASN A 387 26.81 1.54 31.28
CA ASN A 387 27.26 2.89 30.96
C ASN A 387 27.61 2.98 29.47
N LYS A 388 26.73 3.62 28.69
CA LYS A 388 26.94 3.83 27.25
C LYS A 388 28.17 4.69 26.95
N ASP A 389 28.49 5.65 27.82
CA ASP A 389 29.64 6.54 27.63
C ASP A 389 30.97 5.81 27.85
N GLU A 390 31.01 4.90 28.82
CA GLU A 390 32.18 4.02 29.05
C GLU A 390 32.46 3.13 27.84
N LEU A 391 31.42 2.51 27.28
CA LEU A 391 31.56 1.68 26.07
C LEU A 391 32.00 2.49 24.85
N ARG A 392 31.56 3.74 24.71
CA ARG A 392 31.98 4.64 23.62
C ARG A 392 33.48 4.95 23.67
N LEU A 393 34.09 4.95 24.85
CA LEU A 393 35.52 5.22 25.06
C LEU A 393 36.38 3.94 25.02
N THR A 394 35.75 2.77 25.10
CA THR A 394 36.44 1.46 25.12
C THR A 394 37.03 1.14 23.73
N SER A 395 38.19 0.47 23.66
CA SER A 395 38.87 0.11 22.40
C SER A 395 38.10 -0.96 21.60
N SER A 396 38.31 -1.08 20.28
CA SER A 396 37.64 -2.11 19.46
C SER A 396 37.97 -3.54 19.92
N GLU A 397 39.20 -3.79 20.38
CA GLU A 397 39.64 -5.11 20.89
C GLU A 397 38.94 -5.48 22.20
N ASP A 398 38.84 -4.53 23.13
CA ASP A 398 38.16 -4.74 24.40
C ASP A 398 36.65 -4.92 24.21
N LEU A 399 36.06 -4.19 23.25
CA LEU A 399 34.65 -4.35 22.86
C LEU A 399 34.37 -5.77 22.33
N LEU A 400 35.27 -6.34 21.53
CA LEU A 400 35.14 -7.73 21.06
C LEU A 400 35.21 -8.73 22.23
N GLN A 401 36.13 -8.53 23.18
CA GLN A 401 36.19 -9.39 24.37
C GLN A 401 34.93 -9.27 25.24
N LEU A 402 34.35 -8.06 25.32
CA LEU A 402 33.10 -7.82 26.03
C LEU A 402 31.90 -8.45 25.33
N LEU A 403 31.90 -8.53 24.00
CA LEU A 403 30.84 -9.17 23.22
C LEU A 403 30.75 -10.67 23.56
N THR A 404 31.88 -11.38 23.56
CA THR A 404 31.95 -12.81 23.91
C THR A 404 31.52 -13.11 25.34
N LYS A 405 31.71 -12.14 26.25
CA LYS A 405 31.38 -12.27 27.69
C LYS A 405 30.01 -11.70 28.07
N SER A 406 29.31 -11.04 27.16
CA SER A 406 28.06 -10.36 27.48
C SER A 406 26.94 -11.38 27.63
N GLU A 407 26.12 -11.21 28.67
CA GLU A 407 24.90 -12.00 28.88
C GLU A 407 23.63 -11.22 28.48
N ALA A 408 23.76 -9.93 28.18
CA ALA A 408 22.64 -9.03 27.96
C ALA A 408 22.58 -8.57 26.48
N MET A 409 21.47 -8.88 25.82
CA MET A 409 21.26 -8.61 24.39
C MET A 409 21.28 -7.11 24.06
N ASN A 410 20.74 -6.27 24.94
CA ASN A 410 20.76 -4.81 24.80
C ASN A 410 22.19 -4.23 24.85
N LYS A 411 23.10 -4.86 25.60
CA LYS A 411 24.52 -4.52 25.62
C LYS A 411 25.24 -5.05 24.38
N GLU A 412 24.95 -6.28 23.97
CA GLU A 412 25.50 -6.90 22.76
C GLU A 412 25.21 -6.05 21.51
N VAL A 413 23.95 -5.64 21.30
CA VAL A 413 23.58 -4.85 20.12
C VAL A 413 24.25 -3.47 20.11
N PHE A 414 24.40 -2.83 21.28
CA PHE A 414 25.08 -1.55 21.38
C PHE A 414 26.58 -1.67 21.11
N ILE A 415 27.22 -2.74 21.57
CA ILE A 415 28.62 -3.04 21.25
C ILE A 415 28.77 -3.27 19.73
N LEU A 416 27.88 -4.05 19.13
CA LEU A 416 27.88 -4.30 17.68
C LEU A 416 27.68 -3.00 16.89
N GLU A 417 26.77 -2.11 17.30
CA GLU A 417 26.58 -0.80 16.68
C GLU A 417 27.89 0.02 16.69
N LEU A 418 28.59 0.07 17.83
CA LEU A 418 29.86 0.79 17.95
C LEU A 418 30.94 0.20 17.05
N LEU A 419 31.06 -1.13 17.02
CA LEU A 419 32.02 -1.84 16.17
C LEU A 419 31.72 -1.60 14.68
N ILE A 420 30.45 -1.64 14.26
CA ILE A 420 30.04 -1.36 12.89
C ILE A 420 30.37 0.08 12.49
N LYS A 421 30.17 1.05 13.39
CA LYS A 421 30.52 2.46 13.15
C LYS A 421 32.03 2.68 13.01
N ARG A 422 32.86 1.86 13.66
CA ARG A 422 34.33 1.98 13.64
C ARG A 422 35.00 1.18 12.52
N GLU A 423 34.64 -0.08 12.38
CA GLU A 423 35.32 -1.07 11.54
C GLU A 423 34.51 -1.42 10.26
N GLY A 424 33.24 -1.06 10.21
CA GLY A 424 32.32 -1.39 9.12
C GLY A 424 31.69 -2.78 9.23
N MET A 425 30.52 -2.96 8.61
CA MET A 425 29.68 -4.17 8.72
C MET A 425 30.36 -5.47 8.28
N LYS A 426 31.32 -5.39 7.35
CA LYS A 426 32.02 -6.57 6.80
C LYS A 426 33.27 -6.96 7.59
N CYS A 427 33.54 -6.31 8.72
CA CYS A 427 34.66 -6.69 9.58
C CYS A 427 34.47 -8.13 10.08
N VAL A 428 35.53 -8.92 10.01
CA VAL A 428 35.54 -10.33 10.42
C VAL A 428 36.09 -10.44 11.82
N THR A 429 35.29 -11.03 12.71
CA THR A 429 35.67 -11.34 14.09
C THR A 429 35.94 -12.84 14.23
N PRO A 430 36.54 -13.31 15.35
CA PRO A 430 36.73 -14.74 15.59
C PRO A 430 35.44 -15.59 15.56
N GLU A 431 34.27 -14.97 15.76
CA GLU A 431 32.96 -15.63 15.87
C GLU A 431 32.11 -15.54 14.59
N GLY A 432 32.62 -14.86 13.56
CA GLY A 432 31.95 -14.57 12.30
C GLY A 432 32.06 -13.11 11.88
N SER A 433 31.47 -12.75 10.75
CA SER A 433 31.34 -11.34 10.35
C SER A 433 30.40 -10.57 11.28
N LEU A 434 30.57 -9.25 11.42
CA LEU A 434 29.65 -8.44 12.23
C LEU A 434 28.20 -8.54 11.71
N ASP A 435 28.00 -8.65 10.40
CA ASP A 435 26.70 -8.91 9.77
C ASP A 435 26.04 -10.20 10.29
N GLU A 436 26.79 -11.32 10.29
CA GLU A 436 26.31 -12.60 10.81
C GLU A 436 26.00 -12.53 12.31
N LEU A 437 26.81 -11.81 13.10
CA LEU A 437 26.58 -11.65 14.53
C LEU A 437 25.31 -10.83 14.81
N VAL A 438 25.09 -9.74 14.08
CA VAL A 438 23.84 -8.97 14.16
C VAL A 438 22.65 -9.81 13.72
N HIS A 439 22.79 -10.63 12.66
CA HIS A 439 21.72 -11.53 12.22
C HIS A 439 21.40 -12.61 13.25
N LYS A 440 22.41 -13.23 13.87
CA LYS A 440 22.22 -14.20 14.97
C LYS A 440 21.49 -13.55 16.15
N LEU A 441 21.89 -12.33 16.52
CA LEU A 441 21.25 -11.58 17.60
C LEU A 441 19.80 -11.18 17.25
N TYR A 442 19.55 -10.78 15.99
CA TYR A 442 18.21 -10.51 15.47
C TYR A 442 17.28 -11.72 15.63
N LEU A 443 17.73 -12.91 15.22
CA LEU A 443 16.95 -14.14 15.37
C LEU A 443 16.73 -14.51 16.85
N LYS A 444 17.76 -14.37 17.69
CA LYS A 444 17.67 -14.63 19.13
C LYS A 444 16.65 -13.70 19.79
N ALA A 445 16.77 -12.39 19.52
CA ALA A 445 15.86 -11.37 20.04
C ALA A 445 14.42 -11.60 19.55
N GLY A 446 14.23 -12.02 18.29
CA GLY A 446 12.94 -12.42 17.72
C GLY A 446 12.26 -13.56 18.47
N ARG A 447 13.01 -14.59 18.89
CA ARG A 447 12.46 -15.74 19.65
C ARG A 447 11.92 -15.35 21.02
N VAL A 448 12.60 -14.41 21.69
CA VAL A 448 12.23 -13.92 23.03
C VAL A 448 11.40 -12.64 22.98
N GLN A 449 11.10 -12.14 21.77
CA GLN A 449 10.31 -10.92 21.52
C GLN A 449 10.87 -9.66 22.22
N ASP A 450 12.21 -9.50 22.23
CA ASP A 450 12.85 -8.25 22.70
C ASP A 450 12.80 -7.18 21.60
N TRP A 451 11.72 -6.39 21.59
CA TRP A 451 11.43 -5.47 20.48
C TRP A 451 12.42 -4.33 20.30
N ASP A 452 13.10 -3.88 21.37
CA ASP A 452 14.10 -2.82 21.23
C ASP A 452 15.33 -3.36 20.50
N VAL A 453 15.84 -4.52 20.94
CA VAL A 453 16.99 -5.18 20.31
C VAL A 453 16.65 -5.60 18.88
N ILE A 454 15.46 -6.15 18.62
CA ILE A 454 15.01 -6.52 17.27
C ILE A 454 15.00 -5.28 16.35
N ARG A 455 14.41 -4.16 16.79
CA ARG A 455 14.40 -2.89 16.02
C ARG A 455 15.81 -2.39 15.76
N HIS A 456 16.68 -2.49 16.76
CA HIS A 456 18.06 -2.05 16.65
C HIS A 456 18.81 -2.90 15.61
N CYS A 457 18.78 -4.23 15.73
CA CYS A 457 19.38 -5.14 14.76
C CYS A 457 18.80 -4.95 13.35
N SER A 458 17.48 -4.79 13.23
CA SER A 458 16.81 -4.53 11.94
C SER A 458 17.30 -3.23 11.29
N GLY A 459 17.56 -2.20 12.08
CA GLY A 459 18.11 -0.92 11.62
C GLY A 459 19.56 -1.07 11.15
N LEU A 460 20.38 -1.83 11.89
CA LEU A 460 21.77 -2.12 11.52
C LEU A 460 21.85 -2.92 10.21
N LEU A 461 21.02 -3.96 10.07
CA LEU A 461 20.94 -4.80 8.86
C LEU A 461 20.25 -4.09 7.68
N ARG A 462 19.76 -2.87 7.89
CA ARG A 462 19.02 -2.07 6.90
C ARG A 462 17.81 -2.79 6.29
N LYS A 463 17.12 -3.60 7.09
CA LYS A 463 15.94 -4.35 6.62
C LYS A 463 14.79 -3.40 6.26
N ILE A 464 14.09 -3.71 5.17
CA ILE A 464 12.93 -2.97 4.67
C ILE A 464 11.71 -3.88 4.58
N VAL A 465 10.55 -3.31 4.88
CA VAL A 465 9.26 -4.00 4.72
C VAL A 465 8.75 -3.87 3.29
N ASP A 466 8.38 -4.99 2.66
CA ASP A 466 7.88 -5.00 1.27
C ASP A 466 6.61 -4.15 1.06
N SER A 467 5.77 -4.01 2.08
CA SER A 467 4.51 -3.25 2.02
C SER A 467 4.69 -1.73 2.09
N LEU A 468 5.91 -1.22 2.22
CA LEU A 468 6.18 0.20 2.44
C LEU A 468 5.84 1.09 1.24
N ALA A 469 6.24 0.69 0.03
CA ALA A 469 5.91 1.46 -1.19
C ALA A 469 4.39 1.52 -1.45
N PRO A 470 3.63 0.41 -1.32
CA PRO A 470 2.17 0.47 -1.30
C PRO A 470 1.60 1.38 -0.20
N ALA A 471 2.13 1.33 1.02
CA ALA A 471 1.64 2.13 2.14
C ALA A 471 1.77 3.64 1.86
N ILE A 472 2.94 4.09 1.41
CA ILE A 472 3.16 5.48 1.00
C ILE A 472 2.22 5.86 -0.15
N SER A 473 2.10 5.01 -1.16
CA SER A 473 1.20 5.27 -2.30
C SER A 473 -0.25 5.45 -1.86
N THR A 474 -0.72 4.63 -0.91
CA THR A 474 -2.06 4.74 -0.33
C THR A 474 -2.26 6.09 0.35
N ILE A 475 -1.30 6.57 1.13
CA ILE A 475 -1.38 7.89 1.78
C ILE A 475 -1.46 9.01 0.73
N LEU A 476 -0.63 8.95 -0.31
CA LEU A 476 -0.58 9.94 -1.40
C LEU A 476 -1.89 10.01 -2.19
N VAL A 477 -2.49 8.86 -2.51
CA VAL A 477 -3.76 8.77 -3.27
C VAL A 477 -4.93 9.39 -2.49
N HIS A 478 -4.87 9.40 -1.16
CA HIS A 478 -5.85 10.10 -0.31
C HIS A 478 -5.57 11.62 -0.21
N GLY A 479 -4.72 12.17 -1.09
CA GLY A 479 -4.41 13.60 -1.17
C GLY A 479 -3.57 14.12 -0.01
N LYS A 480 -2.82 13.23 0.66
CA LYS A 480 -1.94 13.59 1.79
C LYS A 480 -0.49 13.52 1.35
N VAL A 481 0.38 14.33 1.95
CA VAL A 481 1.83 14.30 1.75
C VAL A 481 2.49 13.70 3.00
N VAL A 482 3.56 12.92 2.86
CA VAL A 482 4.30 12.34 4.00
C VAL A 482 5.69 12.95 4.11
N THR A 483 6.22 13.09 5.33
CA THR A 483 7.64 13.35 5.57
C THR A 483 8.31 12.29 6.41
N LEU A 484 9.56 12.00 6.07
CA LEU A 484 10.43 11.04 6.74
C LEU A 484 11.67 11.77 7.26
N GLY A 485 12.06 11.46 8.49
CA GLY A 485 13.17 12.13 9.16
C GLY A 485 12.93 12.22 10.66
N MET A 486 14.03 12.34 11.42
CA MET A 486 13.95 12.45 12.87
C MET A 486 13.47 13.84 13.31
N PHE A 487 12.70 13.90 14.40
CA PHE A 487 12.33 15.16 15.02
C PHE A 487 13.56 16.01 15.36
N GLY A 488 13.49 17.31 15.08
CA GLY A 488 14.59 18.26 15.32
C GLY A 488 15.67 18.29 14.22
N HIS A 489 15.57 17.43 13.21
CA HIS A 489 16.54 17.31 12.11
C HIS A 489 15.89 17.52 10.74
N GLU A 490 16.68 17.37 9.67
CA GLU A 490 16.18 17.48 8.30
C GLU A 490 15.16 16.39 7.98
N GLU A 491 14.09 16.76 7.28
CA GLU A 491 13.05 15.84 6.85
C GLU A 491 12.92 15.84 5.33
N ARG A 492 12.81 14.66 4.74
CA ARG A 492 12.50 14.50 3.32
C ARG A 492 11.01 14.45 3.11
N VAL A 493 10.51 15.30 2.21
CA VAL A 493 9.10 15.28 1.79
C VAL A 493 8.90 14.35 0.60
N VAL A 494 7.87 13.50 0.68
CA VAL A 494 7.50 12.56 -0.38
C VAL A 494 6.17 13.02 -0.98
N TYR A 495 6.20 13.49 -2.23
CA TYR A 495 5.03 13.96 -2.98
C TYR A 495 4.55 12.97 -4.04
N GLU A 496 5.35 11.95 -4.36
CA GLU A 496 5.08 10.99 -5.42
C GLU A 496 5.43 9.56 -4.98
N PRO A 497 4.80 8.52 -5.57
CA PRO A 497 5.13 7.14 -5.29
C PRO A 497 6.59 6.81 -5.60
N LEU A 498 7.33 6.31 -4.61
CA LEU A 498 8.75 5.98 -4.72
C LEU A 498 8.98 4.47 -4.91
N THR A 499 10.13 4.11 -5.48
CA THR A 499 10.58 2.71 -5.53
C THR A 499 11.10 2.27 -4.16
N PRO A 500 11.09 0.95 -3.84
CA PRO A 500 11.59 0.46 -2.55
C PRO A 500 12.99 0.94 -2.19
N GLY A 501 13.95 0.90 -3.12
CA GLY A 501 15.33 1.37 -2.88
C GLY A 501 15.45 2.89 -2.66
N ALA A 502 14.55 3.69 -3.26
CA ALA A 502 14.51 5.13 -2.98
C ALA A 502 13.98 5.42 -1.56
N ILE A 503 12.99 4.65 -1.10
CA ILE A 503 12.45 4.77 0.26
C ILE A 503 13.50 4.31 1.29
N GLU A 504 14.18 3.19 1.02
CA GLU A 504 15.30 2.71 1.83
C GLU A 504 16.34 3.81 2.01
N LYS A 505 16.81 4.40 0.90
CA LYS A 505 17.79 5.48 0.95
C LYS A 505 17.33 6.62 1.85
N ILE A 506 16.08 7.09 1.69
CA ILE A 506 15.54 8.18 2.51
C ILE A 506 15.52 7.82 4.00
N LEU A 507 15.03 6.63 4.37
CA LEU A 507 14.94 6.22 5.77
C LEU A 507 16.32 6.16 6.45
N PHE A 508 17.29 5.51 5.80
CA PHE A 508 18.62 5.34 6.38
C PHE A 508 19.51 6.59 6.26
N GLU A 509 19.22 7.51 5.35
CA GLU A 509 19.93 8.80 5.22
C GLU A 509 19.41 9.84 6.21
N TYR A 510 18.10 9.91 6.45
CA TYR A 510 17.49 10.97 7.27
C TYR A 510 17.13 10.54 8.71
N CYS A 511 17.00 9.24 9.00
CA CYS A 511 16.64 8.75 10.34
C CYS A 511 17.83 8.12 11.08
N SER A 512 18.56 7.21 10.41
CA SER A 512 19.63 6.42 11.05
C SER A 512 20.87 7.16 11.55
N PRO A 513 21.29 8.34 11.03
CA PRO A 513 22.47 9.04 11.55
C PRO A 513 22.40 9.35 13.05
N TYR A 514 21.19 9.46 13.61
CA TYR A 514 20.98 9.82 15.00
C TYR A 514 20.51 8.61 15.85
N ASP A 515 19.60 7.79 15.34
CA ASP A 515 19.17 6.53 15.97
C ASP A 515 18.71 5.55 14.89
N VAL A 516 19.38 4.39 14.79
CA VAL A 516 19.05 3.37 13.77
C VAL A 516 17.65 2.79 13.95
N ARG A 517 17.10 2.80 15.17
CA ARG A 517 15.75 2.30 15.47
C ARG A 517 14.66 3.19 14.87
N GLU A 518 14.93 4.47 14.66
CA GLU A 518 13.96 5.42 14.09
C GLU A 518 13.64 5.11 12.62
N ALA A 519 14.62 4.68 11.84
CA ALA A 519 14.38 4.21 10.47
C ALA A 519 13.42 3.01 10.44
N VAL A 520 13.45 2.16 11.46
CA VAL A 520 12.58 0.97 11.56
C VAL A 520 11.20 1.36 12.09
N LEU A 521 11.14 2.17 13.14
CA LEU A 521 9.88 2.64 13.72
C LEU A 521 9.06 3.46 12.72
N GLN A 522 9.70 4.31 11.91
CA GLN A 522 8.98 5.07 10.87
C GLN A 522 8.41 4.18 9.76
N GLN A 523 9.02 3.02 9.47
CA GLN A 523 8.42 2.03 8.56
C GLN A 523 7.13 1.44 9.14
N GLU A 524 7.15 1.07 10.42
CA GLU A 524 5.94 0.63 11.13
C GLU A 524 4.84 1.70 11.05
N MET A 525 5.21 2.96 11.37
CA MET A 525 4.27 4.08 11.36
C MET A 525 3.63 4.30 10.00
N LEU A 526 4.41 4.24 8.91
CA LEU A 526 3.89 4.41 7.56
C LEU A 526 2.86 3.32 7.20
N ILE A 527 3.12 2.08 7.60
CA ILE A 527 2.20 0.96 7.35
C ILE A 527 0.90 1.17 8.14
N TYR A 528 1.00 1.56 9.41
CA TYR A 528 -0.17 1.81 10.25
C TYR A 528 -0.98 3.02 9.78
N LEU A 529 -0.33 4.13 9.43
CA LEU A 529 -0.96 5.31 8.87
C LEU A 529 -1.71 4.99 7.57
N ALA A 530 -1.09 4.21 6.68
CA ALA A 530 -1.71 3.76 5.44
C ALA A 530 -2.92 2.83 5.69
N SER A 531 -2.84 1.96 6.71
CA SER A 531 -3.97 1.14 7.13
C SER A 531 -5.12 2.02 7.64
N PHE A 532 -4.84 2.94 8.58
CA PHE A 532 -5.85 3.78 9.20
C PHE A 532 -6.50 4.76 8.22
N ILE A 533 -5.77 5.34 7.27
CA ILE A 533 -6.38 6.26 6.29
C ILE A 533 -7.34 5.53 5.35
N SER A 534 -7.08 4.25 5.09
CA SER A 534 -7.93 3.40 4.25
C SER A 534 -9.22 2.97 4.96
N THR A 535 -9.19 2.81 6.28
CA THR A 535 -10.35 2.33 7.06
C THR A 535 -11.12 3.45 7.77
N ASN A 536 -10.43 4.50 8.20
CA ASN A 536 -10.97 5.61 8.99
C ASN A 536 -10.43 6.95 8.45
N PRO A 537 -10.79 7.35 7.21
CA PRO A 537 -10.27 8.55 6.56
C PRO A 537 -10.56 9.83 7.34
N ASP A 538 -11.66 9.87 8.11
CA ASP A 538 -12.10 11.03 8.88
C ASP A 538 -11.09 11.47 9.95
N VAL A 539 -10.28 10.53 10.47
CA VAL A 539 -9.24 10.82 11.47
C VAL A 539 -8.14 11.73 10.90
N TYR A 540 -8.03 11.80 9.58
CA TYR A 540 -7.07 12.63 8.85
C TYR A 540 -7.66 13.96 8.36
N ASN A 541 -8.88 14.30 8.80
CA ASN A 541 -9.48 15.59 8.48
C ASN A 541 -8.65 16.74 9.05
N GLY A 542 -8.44 17.77 8.23
CA GLY A 542 -7.58 18.90 8.59
C GLY A 542 -6.08 18.58 8.59
N MET A 543 -5.64 17.43 8.11
CA MET A 543 -4.21 17.12 7.93
C MET A 543 -3.90 17.08 6.43
N LEU A 544 -3.06 17.97 5.91
CA LEU A 544 -2.56 17.87 4.51
C LEU A 544 -1.20 17.15 4.42
N LYS A 545 -0.38 17.31 5.46
CA LYS A 545 0.98 16.80 5.54
C LYS A 545 1.14 16.00 6.82
N ILE A 546 1.52 14.74 6.71
CA ILE A 546 1.77 13.81 7.81
C ILE A 546 3.28 13.77 8.07
N ARG A 547 3.71 14.31 9.20
CA ARG A 547 5.13 14.37 9.56
C ARG A 547 5.49 13.25 10.53
N VAL A 548 5.98 12.13 10.02
CA VAL A 548 6.11 10.89 10.81
C VAL A 548 7.01 11.10 12.03
N GLY A 549 8.15 11.80 11.89
CA GLY A 549 9.04 12.09 13.02
C GLY A 549 8.38 12.91 14.15
N TRP A 550 7.48 13.85 13.83
CA TRP A 550 6.75 14.62 14.84
C TRP A 550 5.70 13.79 15.56
N ILE A 551 5.05 12.86 14.84
CA ILE A 551 4.10 11.92 15.44
C ILE A 551 4.82 11.02 16.43
N VAL A 552 5.97 10.45 16.04
CA VAL A 552 6.81 9.63 16.92
C VAL A 552 7.26 10.42 18.14
N GLN A 553 7.66 11.68 17.98
CA GLN A 553 8.02 12.53 19.11
C GLN A 553 6.84 12.75 20.07
N GLU A 554 5.63 12.98 19.55
CA GLU A 554 4.46 13.14 20.43
C GLU A 554 4.08 11.83 21.13
N MET A 555 4.26 10.67 20.48
CA MET A 555 4.13 9.37 21.14
C MET A 555 5.09 9.23 22.32
N LYS A 556 6.36 9.65 22.16
CA LYS A 556 7.35 9.67 23.26
C LYS A 556 6.92 10.61 24.38
N ASN A 557 6.53 11.85 24.05
CA ASN A 557 6.06 12.83 25.03
C ASN A 557 4.84 12.31 25.82
N LEU A 558 3.90 11.64 25.15
CA LEU A 558 2.72 11.08 25.79
C LEU A 558 3.08 9.97 26.79
N LEU A 559 4.02 9.10 26.45
CA LEU A 559 4.53 8.08 27.36
C LEU A 559 5.25 8.71 28.55
N GLU A 560 6.15 9.67 28.31
CA GLU A 560 6.92 10.36 29.37
C GLU A 560 6.02 11.09 30.36
N ARG A 561 4.92 11.70 29.90
CA ARG A 561 3.93 12.36 30.77
C ARG A 561 3.22 11.39 31.71
N HIS A 562 2.92 10.16 31.26
CA HIS A 562 2.13 9.19 32.02
C HIS A 562 3.00 8.18 32.79
N PHE A 563 4.24 7.99 32.36
CA PHE A 563 5.22 7.07 32.96
C PHE A 563 6.56 7.79 33.27
N PRO A 564 6.58 8.89 34.05
CA PRO A 564 7.77 9.72 34.24
C PRO A 564 8.89 9.06 35.07
N ASN A 565 8.56 8.08 35.91
CA ASN A 565 9.48 7.46 36.88
C ASN A 565 9.78 5.98 36.60
N GLU A 566 9.23 5.42 35.53
CA GLU A 566 9.54 4.06 35.12
C GLU A 566 10.60 4.12 34.02
N ASN A 567 11.83 3.68 34.32
CA ASN A 567 12.91 3.46 33.34
C ASN A 567 12.57 2.41 32.25
N ILE A 568 11.28 2.08 32.03
CA ILE A 568 10.85 0.77 31.52
C ILE A 568 10.10 0.87 30.19
N GLU A 569 9.43 1.99 29.87
CA GLU A 569 8.55 2.05 28.69
C GLU A 569 8.99 3.13 27.67
N SER A 570 10.07 2.83 26.94
CA SER A 570 10.36 3.55 25.70
C SER A 570 9.44 3.08 24.58
N VAL A 571 9.08 3.95 23.63
CA VAL A 571 8.31 3.54 22.44
C VAL A 571 8.98 2.38 21.68
N TYR A 572 10.31 2.25 21.78
CA TYR A 572 11.07 1.19 21.12
C TYR A 572 10.98 -0.18 21.83
N THR A 573 10.59 -0.24 23.10
CA THR A 573 10.40 -1.51 23.82
C THR A 573 9.01 -2.09 23.60
N PHE A 574 8.07 -1.29 23.07
CA PHE A 574 6.69 -1.73 22.84
C PHE A 574 6.58 -2.74 21.68
N PRO A 575 5.76 -3.79 21.83
CA PRO A 575 5.41 -4.64 20.69
C PRO A 575 4.75 -3.82 19.58
N PRO A 576 4.94 -4.18 18.30
CA PRO A 576 4.35 -3.51 17.14
C PRO A 576 2.85 -3.15 17.30
N SER A 577 2.05 -4.07 17.85
CA SER A 577 0.62 -3.87 18.17
C SER A 577 0.37 -2.74 19.16
N ARG A 578 1.19 -2.63 20.20
CA ARG A 578 1.09 -1.57 21.22
C ARG A 578 1.57 -0.23 20.67
N VAL A 579 2.58 -0.22 19.81
CA VAL A 579 2.98 0.98 19.07
C VAL A 579 1.84 1.47 18.16
N LYS A 580 1.17 0.55 17.46
CA LYS A 580 0.01 0.84 16.61
C LYS A 580 -1.20 1.35 17.40
N ALA A 581 -1.45 0.80 18.58
CA ALA A 581 -2.47 1.30 19.50
C ALA A 581 -2.14 2.70 20.03
N LEU A 582 -0.87 2.96 20.37
CA LEU A 582 -0.42 4.29 20.78
C LEU A 582 -0.59 5.31 19.65
N LEU A 583 -0.23 4.96 18.42
CA LEU A 583 -0.46 5.79 17.24
C LEU A 583 -1.96 6.10 17.05
N TRP A 584 -2.84 5.11 17.25
CA TRP A 584 -4.28 5.32 17.21
C TRP A 584 -4.73 6.36 18.23
N ILE A 585 -4.24 6.28 19.48
CA ILE A 585 -4.55 7.27 20.52
C ILE A 585 -4.05 8.67 20.13
N VAL A 586 -2.85 8.79 19.56
CA VAL A 586 -2.33 10.08 19.08
C VAL A 586 -3.22 10.63 17.96
N LEU A 587 -3.68 9.78 17.05
CA LEU A 587 -4.52 10.16 15.95
C LEU A 587 -5.94 10.55 16.39
N THR A 588 -6.62 9.77 17.20
CA THR A 588 -8.03 10.03 17.56
C THR A 588 -8.19 10.91 18.78
N CYS A 589 -7.13 11.08 19.58
CA CYS A 589 -7.21 11.58 20.95
C CYS A 589 -8.11 10.72 21.85
N GLU A 590 -8.25 9.44 21.55
CA GLU A 590 -9.11 8.50 22.27
C GLU A 590 -8.46 7.12 22.39
N GLY A 591 -8.59 6.49 23.57
CA GLY A 591 -8.16 5.12 23.82
C GLY A 591 -7.36 4.95 25.09
N ARG A 592 -6.98 3.69 25.36
CA ARG A 592 -6.27 3.28 26.57
C ARG A 592 -5.15 2.30 26.23
N ILE A 593 -4.09 2.32 27.03
CA ILE A 593 -3.07 1.26 27.04
C ILE A 593 -2.99 0.72 28.46
N ASN A 594 -3.07 -0.61 28.61
CA ASN A 594 -3.09 -1.29 29.91
C ASN A 594 -4.15 -0.73 30.88
N GLY A 595 -5.30 -0.30 30.35
CA GLY A 595 -6.39 0.30 31.13
C GLY A 595 -6.23 1.79 31.45
N LEU A 596 -5.11 2.44 31.09
CA LEU A 596 -4.83 3.85 31.34
C LEU A 596 -5.20 4.76 30.15
N ASP A 597 -5.99 5.82 30.39
CA ASP A 597 -6.51 6.80 29.40
C ASP A 597 -5.47 7.84 28.91
N LEU A 598 -4.44 7.39 28.18
CA LEU A 598 -3.32 8.23 27.65
C LEU A 598 -3.72 9.40 26.74
N ALA A 599 -4.98 9.48 26.33
CA ALA A 599 -5.48 10.54 25.48
C ALA A 599 -5.37 11.92 26.17
N PRO A 600 -4.95 12.98 25.43
CA PRO A 600 -4.69 14.30 26.00
C PRO A 600 -5.91 14.83 26.77
N ARG A 601 -5.68 15.28 28.00
CA ARG A 601 -6.73 15.67 28.95
C ARG A 601 -6.88 17.19 29.09
N ASN A 602 -5.92 17.96 28.61
CA ASN A 602 -5.96 19.42 28.69
C ASN A 602 -5.77 20.11 27.33
N VAL A 603 -6.15 21.39 27.27
CA VAL A 603 -6.14 22.20 26.03
C VAL A 603 -4.72 22.38 25.48
N LEU A 604 -3.71 22.46 26.36
CA LEU A 604 -2.32 22.64 25.95
C LEU A 604 -1.79 21.38 25.24
N GLU A 605 -2.00 20.21 25.83
CA GLU A 605 -1.66 18.92 25.24
C GLU A 605 -2.38 18.73 23.91
N GLN A 606 -3.68 19.04 23.85
CA GLN A 606 -4.43 18.92 22.61
C GLN A 606 -3.89 19.86 21.52
N ARG A 607 -3.42 21.07 21.87
CA ARG A 607 -2.76 21.98 20.94
C ARG A 607 -1.39 21.48 20.51
N GLN A 608 -0.58 20.96 21.42
CA GLN A 608 0.74 20.38 21.12
C GLN A 608 0.59 19.20 20.16
N LEU A 609 -0.34 18.29 20.46
CA LEU A 609 -0.65 17.15 19.63
C LEU A 609 -1.18 17.56 18.26
N ASN A 610 -2.16 18.46 18.18
CA ASN A 610 -2.64 18.96 16.89
C ASN A 610 -1.53 19.64 16.08
N GLY A 611 -0.64 20.37 16.76
CA GLY A 611 0.55 20.97 16.17
C GLY A 611 1.51 19.92 15.58
N ALA A 612 1.86 18.89 16.36
CA ALA A 612 2.72 17.79 15.91
C ALA A 612 2.12 17.00 14.74
N MET A 613 0.80 16.78 14.78
CA MET A 613 0.05 16.11 13.72
C MET A 613 -0.20 16.99 12.49
N HIS A 614 0.15 18.28 12.51
CA HIS A 614 -0.24 19.26 11.49
C HIS A 614 -1.78 19.27 11.24
N ARG A 615 -2.56 19.01 12.30
CA ARG A 615 -4.02 18.98 12.24
C ARG A 615 -4.59 20.37 12.49
N VAL A 616 -5.40 20.85 11.56
CA VAL A 616 -6.10 22.13 11.66
C VAL A 616 -7.62 21.94 11.79
N PRO A 617 -8.34 22.93 12.35
CA PRO A 617 -9.80 22.91 12.41
C PRO A 617 -10.46 22.84 11.04
N THR A 618 -11.72 22.40 11.01
CA THR A 618 -12.53 22.39 9.78
C THR A 618 -12.65 23.80 9.20
N GLY A 619 -12.47 23.90 7.88
CA GLY A 619 -12.51 25.18 7.18
C GLY A 619 -11.28 26.08 7.35
N PHE A 620 -10.24 25.66 8.09
CA PHE A 620 -9.01 26.46 8.24
C PHE A 620 -8.41 26.87 6.89
N TYR A 621 -8.20 25.92 5.97
CA TYR A 621 -7.59 26.21 4.67
C TYR A 621 -8.46 27.14 3.80
N SER A 622 -9.79 26.98 3.83
CA SER A 622 -10.68 27.88 3.09
C SER A 622 -10.73 29.28 3.71
N MET A 623 -10.60 29.40 5.04
CA MET A 623 -10.45 30.69 5.71
C MET A 623 -9.11 31.35 5.38
N VAL A 624 -8.00 30.60 5.36
CA VAL A 624 -6.69 31.11 4.91
C VAL A 624 -6.80 31.65 3.48
N TRP A 625 -7.48 30.94 2.57
CA TRP A 625 -7.73 31.43 1.23
C TRP A 625 -8.60 32.70 1.18
N LYS A 626 -9.66 32.77 1.99
CA LYS A 626 -10.50 33.99 2.11
C LYS A 626 -9.70 35.19 2.64
N ILE A 627 -8.80 34.94 3.58
CA ILE A 627 -7.90 35.95 4.15
C ILE A 627 -6.91 36.42 3.08
N LEU A 628 -6.26 35.49 2.36
CA LEU A 628 -5.41 35.78 1.21
C LEU A 628 -6.14 36.62 0.14
N GLY A 629 -7.39 36.27 -0.17
CA GLY A 629 -8.20 37.00 -1.13
C GLY A 629 -8.61 38.41 -0.69
N ARG A 630 -8.66 38.68 0.62
CA ARG A 630 -8.97 40.00 1.21
C ARG A 630 -7.75 40.87 1.44
N SER A 631 -6.55 40.30 1.35
CA SER A 631 -5.29 41.02 1.56
C SER A 631 -4.75 41.49 0.22
N ASP A 632 -5.08 42.73 -0.15
CA ASP A 632 -4.76 43.32 -1.45
C ASP A 632 -3.25 43.34 -1.78
N SER A 633 -2.39 43.27 -0.77
CA SER A 633 -0.93 43.31 -0.90
C SER A 633 -0.22 41.95 -0.71
N GLY A 634 -0.97 40.85 -0.51
CA GLY A 634 -0.40 39.56 -0.11
C GLY A 634 0.04 39.50 1.36
N PHE A 635 0.76 38.45 1.76
CA PHE A 635 1.33 38.29 3.11
C PHE A 635 2.84 38.16 3.06
N GLU A 636 3.52 38.83 3.99
CA GLU A 636 4.96 38.65 4.18
C GLU A 636 5.17 37.70 5.37
N LEU A 637 5.58 36.47 5.06
CA LEU A 637 5.90 35.45 6.06
C LEU A 637 7.41 35.28 6.11
N SER A 638 8.03 35.87 7.14
CA SER A 638 9.47 35.92 7.36
C SER A 638 10.27 36.52 6.18
N ARG A 639 10.71 35.69 5.22
CA ARG A 639 11.52 36.11 4.05
C ARG A 639 10.82 35.86 2.72
N SER A 640 9.57 35.44 2.77
CA SER A 640 8.78 35.04 1.61
C SER A 640 7.52 35.89 1.56
N SER A 641 7.44 36.75 0.54
CA SER A 641 6.17 37.36 0.15
C SER A 641 5.35 36.28 -0.57
N LEU A 642 4.14 36.05 -0.09
CA LEU A 642 3.11 35.29 -0.79
C LEU A 642 2.29 36.31 -1.58
N PRO A 643 2.63 36.54 -2.88
CA PRO A 643 1.80 37.37 -3.74
C PRO A 643 0.46 36.66 -4.01
N LYS A 644 -0.50 37.46 -4.45
CA LYS A 644 -1.88 37.07 -4.78
C LYS A 644 -1.97 35.95 -5.80
#